data_AF-A0A1G4KL64-F1
#
_entry.id   AF-A0A1G4KL64-F1
#
_cell.length_a   1.000
_cell.length_b   1.000
_cell.length_c   1.000
_cell.angle_alpha   90.00
_cell.angle_beta   90.00
_cell.angle_gamma   90.00
#
_symmetry.space_group_name_H-M   'P 1'
#
loop_
_entity.id
_entity.type
_entity.pdbx_description
1 polymer ?
#
loop_
_entity_poly.entity_id
_entity_poly.type
_entity_poly.pdbx_seq_one_letter_code
_entity_poly.pdbx_strand_id
1 'polypeptide(L)'
;MLIGPLKPPQISQVPYISASENENDTKDEIEETLQTVHLPYSNCLIVLTTKQILVYNYKPMALVSSSVRSAHSIEQFGLNRKLYADSANKELFQDLVSEPDLKYVGSHRGKVTFYVVSEKNFIFVFQILLNSNPVSIFKENGIPIIDINRVDHEFGQDLMNDAEDDDTLTVFDKKDSHKVIQNGYVVEKQQGFLHFLTRSRDTIDEIPIKKVELRLKIILKFEHNVADLAGISEINMDDEADRREYLMILFPHGLQILELQNFKLKNNVLIDIPDGFKFLYSKKGAYVVSQSSRTIVLNQFNVAKKTVIPKKLEYEAVGKLLDVHLNENVLSMAYESEVVLYDLDKDQATKQICTSASLTCYGQLTDEAKILMTRKGIKLVTNWGNCIVSTLDDDEVYDSDGDYSNFSSFASVGGSLVTTSTDGKLAKWDLWSEVVTPFTDARNARPFILQNENNDLMIFAPTSESSGNVPFQVIKLPTQTINNYVPLVRANGPVTMIAAYVSNKNILLIHNLVANTWHSFADLTFIDMCWIGTEYLFCHSLDDDKSEQLRCYHFPFQGNCSSEISEQLIWEHAVSSKAELRSVHVNTLSKYKLLKLKSKSANNEDLESMFKTAEVLIQNSHGELRTIDIISKIDDDESIKIKVFHQHPAEKIFEDPDVTYSWIVSHNAGYLVQLRDTIFKWQRIDERSWQGTVVLDKVERILDIIETGVYMVRENEVVIYSMEDLWNQTSPMANVEIVDNDYPVAISPDAAIIHSIQFVFSRDFSKVVPRQAIYLDQAIDHYLNAGISCQEIDARYRSLHHYKFSLEKILSGKVLTNEPLSDIINLIDYYDQGPKHSGRLEIISNCLRKIEVEHWDYLFTKLDLTPRNLLLQCIEQDEARVLGVLLMVFLNYDGSKQNGFLNNSSNQNENIKKSKKKSKNRKQDPLLESGSISTVLNDEDLMLQVLRLLVDTAASSSEPEQAREFWDMSFQLVRFIHALDNENKTSLIQRAVQILG
;
A
#
# COMPACT_ATOMS: atom_id res chain seq x y z
N MET A 1 -1.32 4.90 -0.91
CA MET A 1 -0.16 4.00 -0.90
C MET A 1 -0.15 3.04 -2.07
N LEU A 2 -1.21 2.24 -2.23
CA LEU A 2 -1.27 1.19 -3.25
C LEU A 2 -1.59 1.75 -4.63
N ILE A 3 -0.83 1.30 -5.62
CA ILE A 3 -0.97 1.71 -7.01
C ILE A 3 -0.59 0.54 -7.92
N GLY A 4 -1.40 0.29 -8.95
CA GLY A 4 -1.18 -0.84 -9.84
C GLY A 4 -1.94 -0.72 -11.16
N PRO A 5 -1.60 -1.51 -12.18
CA PRO A 5 -2.16 -1.37 -13.52
C PRO A 5 -3.65 -1.73 -13.55
N LEU A 6 -4.49 -0.86 -14.12
CA LEU A 6 -5.91 -1.12 -14.41
C LEU A 6 -6.06 -2.15 -15.54
N LYS A 7 -5.22 -2.02 -16.57
CA LYS A 7 -5.22 -2.82 -17.79
C LYS A 7 -3.81 -2.82 -18.40
N PRO A 8 -3.51 -3.68 -19.38
CA PRO A 8 -2.27 -3.60 -20.14
C PRO A 8 -2.06 -2.20 -20.74
N PRO A 9 -0.81 -1.70 -20.77
CA PRO A 9 -0.54 -0.33 -21.21
C PRO A 9 -0.82 -0.15 -22.70
N GLN A 10 -1.22 1.06 -23.06
CA GLN A 10 -1.34 1.46 -24.46
C GLN A 10 0.04 1.86 -24.97
N ILE A 11 0.61 1.02 -25.83
CA ILE A 11 1.94 1.23 -26.42
C ILE A 11 1.80 1.89 -27.78
N SER A 12 2.57 2.96 -27.99
CA SER A 12 2.70 3.69 -29.26
C SER A 12 4.18 3.91 -29.57
N GLN A 13 4.49 4.22 -30.82
CA GLN A 13 5.85 4.59 -31.23
C GLN A 13 5.94 6.11 -31.39
N VAL A 14 7.06 6.71 -31.00
CA VAL A 14 7.33 8.11 -31.35
C VAL A 14 7.38 8.31 -32.86
N PRO A 15 6.98 9.48 -33.38
CA PRO A 15 7.01 9.75 -34.82
C PRO A 15 8.42 9.57 -35.40
N TYR A 16 8.51 8.96 -36.58
CA TYR A 16 9.75 8.88 -37.34
C TYR A 16 10.19 10.25 -37.83
N ILE A 17 11.51 10.44 -37.96
CA ILE A 17 12.06 11.61 -38.64
C ILE A 17 11.91 11.38 -40.13
N SER A 18 11.07 12.15 -40.81
CA SER A 18 11.06 12.15 -42.28
C SER A 18 12.44 12.58 -42.78
N ALA A 19 13.13 11.74 -43.54
CA ALA A 19 14.31 12.14 -44.27
C ALA A 19 13.96 13.35 -45.15
N SER A 20 14.64 14.48 -44.95
CA SER A 20 14.50 15.68 -45.78
C SER A 20 14.58 15.30 -47.26
N GLU A 21 13.63 15.78 -48.09
CA GLU A 21 13.50 15.96 -49.57
C GLU A 21 14.56 15.40 -50.56
N ASN A 22 15.42 14.46 -50.18
CA ASN A 22 16.38 13.77 -51.03
C ASN A 22 15.86 12.33 -51.19
N GLU A 23 15.22 12.09 -52.33
CA GLU A 23 14.44 10.88 -52.69
C GLU A 23 15.20 9.53 -52.69
N ASN A 24 16.36 9.37 -52.06
CA ASN A 24 17.19 8.17 -52.23
C ASN A 24 17.62 7.41 -50.95
N ASP A 25 17.26 7.82 -49.74
CA ASP A 25 17.51 7.01 -48.52
C ASP A 25 16.19 6.62 -47.83
N THR A 26 15.70 5.43 -48.17
CA THR A 26 14.43 4.85 -47.69
C THR A 26 14.59 4.03 -46.41
N LYS A 27 15.10 4.63 -45.33
CA LYS A 27 14.97 4.06 -43.99
C LYS A 27 14.57 5.14 -43.00
N ASP A 28 13.31 5.10 -42.58
CA ASP A 28 12.84 5.78 -41.39
C ASP A 28 13.69 5.28 -40.20
N GLU A 29 14.50 6.16 -39.61
CA GLU A 29 15.30 5.83 -38.41
C GLU A 29 14.40 5.87 -37.17
N ILE A 30 14.42 4.79 -36.39
CA ILE A 30 13.83 4.76 -35.05
C ILE A 30 14.68 5.65 -34.15
N GLU A 31 14.08 6.67 -33.56
CA GLU A 31 14.74 7.56 -32.60
C GLU A 31 14.71 6.99 -31.18
N GLU A 32 15.85 7.05 -30.51
CA GLU A 32 15.98 6.71 -29.10
C GLU A 32 15.33 7.78 -28.22
N THR A 33 14.42 7.37 -27.33
CA THR A 33 13.83 8.27 -26.34
C THR A 33 14.67 8.29 -25.07
N LEU A 34 15.01 9.50 -24.64
CA LEU A 34 15.93 9.74 -23.53
C LEU A 34 15.18 9.99 -22.23
N GLN A 35 14.12 10.80 -22.29
CA GLN A 35 13.42 11.26 -21.10
C GLN A 35 11.98 11.66 -21.43
N THR A 36 11.09 11.47 -20.47
CA THR A 36 9.74 12.05 -20.48
C THR A 36 9.50 12.86 -19.21
N VAL A 37 8.93 14.06 -19.34
CA VAL A 37 8.69 14.98 -18.21
C VAL A 37 7.34 15.66 -18.37
N HIS A 38 6.55 15.68 -17.30
CA HIS A 38 5.36 16.52 -17.21
C HIS A 38 5.76 17.95 -16.83
N LEU A 39 5.22 18.95 -17.53
CA LEU A 39 5.49 20.34 -17.24
C LEU A 39 4.55 20.88 -16.16
N PRO A 40 5.08 21.46 -15.05
CA PRO A 40 4.28 22.05 -14.00
C PRO A 40 3.27 23.08 -14.55
N TYR A 41 2.11 23.20 -13.88
CA TYR A 41 1.07 24.18 -14.21
C TYR A 41 0.47 24.08 -15.63
N SER A 42 0.64 22.93 -16.31
CA SER A 42 0.14 22.72 -17.67
C SER A 42 -0.45 21.32 -17.86
N ASN A 43 -1.16 21.11 -18.97
CA ASN A 43 -1.57 19.79 -19.46
C ASN A 43 -0.56 19.22 -20.47
N CYS A 44 0.72 19.60 -20.39
CA CYS A 44 1.75 19.24 -21.37
C CYS A 44 2.76 18.24 -20.80
N LEU A 45 3.02 17.20 -21.59
CA LEU A 45 4.08 16.22 -21.39
C LEU A 45 5.10 16.34 -22.52
N ILE A 46 6.38 16.37 -22.18
CA ILE A 46 7.48 16.45 -23.15
C ILE A 46 8.17 15.09 -23.25
N VAL A 47 8.31 14.58 -24.46
CA VAL A 47 9.16 13.42 -24.77
C VAL A 47 10.40 13.94 -25.51
N LEU A 48 11.57 13.74 -24.90
CA LEU A 48 12.86 14.10 -25.45
C LEU A 48 13.48 12.89 -26.17
N THR A 49 13.84 13.06 -27.44
CA THR A 49 14.67 12.11 -28.18
C THR A 49 16.05 12.69 -28.44
N THR A 50 16.96 11.90 -29.00
CA THR A 50 18.32 12.35 -29.36
C THR A 50 18.31 13.55 -30.33
N LYS A 51 17.33 13.64 -31.23
CA LYS A 51 17.24 14.71 -32.25
C LYS A 51 15.94 15.53 -32.21
N GLN A 52 14.91 15.11 -31.48
CA GLN A 52 13.59 15.74 -31.48
C GLN A 52 13.09 16.07 -30.08
N ILE A 53 12.17 17.03 -30.03
CA ILE A 53 11.38 17.38 -28.84
C ILE A 53 9.92 17.26 -29.25
N LEU A 54 9.17 16.44 -28.53
CA LEU A 54 7.76 16.16 -28.81
C LEU A 54 6.93 16.67 -27.65
N VAL A 55 5.93 17.51 -27.94
CA VAL A 55 5.00 18.06 -26.95
C VAL A 55 3.67 17.35 -27.10
N TYR A 56 3.29 16.61 -26.07
CA TYR A 56 2.01 15.95 -25.96
C TYR A 56 1.09 16.74 -25.03
N ASN A 57 -0.16 16.92 -25.41
CA ASN A 57 -1.24 17.16 -24.47
C ASN A 57 -1.46 15.86 -23.68
N TYR A 58 -1.57 15.92 -22.35
CA TYR A 58 -1.64 14.72 -21.52
C TYR A 58 -3.06 14.13 -21.45
N LYS A 59 -4.09 14.97 -21.22
CA LYS A 59 -5.50 14.56 -21.16
C LYS A 59 -6.36 15.38 -22.12
N PRO A 60 -6.78 14.83 -23.28
CA PRO A 60 -6.42 13.51 -23.83
C PRO A 60 -4.98 13.45 -24.37
N MET A 61 -4.38 12.26 -24.36
CA MET A 61 -2.99 12.06 -24.83
C MET A 61 -2.89 12.26 -26.34
N ALA A 62 -2.26 13.35 -26.77
CA ALA A 62 -2.14 13.71 -28.20
C ALA A 62 -0.89 14.54 -28.48
N LEU A 63 -0.18 14.26 -29.57
CA LEU A 63 0.95 15.09 -29.99
C LEU A 63 0.43 16.42 -30.55
N VAL A 64 0.78 17.54 -29.88
CA VAL A 64 0.30 18.89 -30.24
C VAL A 64 1.37 19.76 -30.87
N SER A 65 2.65 19.49 -30.60
CA SER A 65 3.77 20.22 -31.21
C SER A 65 5.02 19.37 -31.27
N SER A 66 5.93 19.69 -32.19
CA SER A 66 7.24 19.04 -32.27
C SER A 66 8.31 20.01 -32.75
N SER A 67 9.55 19.78 -32.32
CA SER A 67 10.74 20.48 -32.82
C SER A 67 11.80 19.45 -33.20
N VAL A 68 12.19 19.44 -34.47
CA VAL A 68 13.20 18.54 -35.01
C VAL A 68 14.48 19.34 -35.25
N ARG A 69 15.60 18.87 -34.73
CA ARG A 69 16.90 19.53 -34.93
C ARG A 69 17.46 19.15 -36.30
N SER A 70 17.90 20.17 -37.04
CA SER A 70 18.58 19.97 -38.33
C SER A 70 19.94 19.30 -38.13
N ALA A 71 20.45 18.62 -39.16
CA ALA A 71 21.79 18.03 -39.15
C ALA A 71 22.87 19.06 -38.76
N HIS A 72 22.77 20.28 -39.27
CA HIS A 72 23.68 21.37 -38.92
C HIS A 72 23.61 21.74 -37.43
N SER A 73 22.40 21.80 -36.85
CA SER A 73 22.23 22.05 -35.41
C SER A 73 22.89 20.94 -34.59
N ILE A 74 22.74 19.68 -34.98
CA ILE A 74 23.32 18.53 -34.27
C ILE A 74 24.85 18.56 -34.38
N GLU A 75 25.39 18.82 -35.57
CA GLU A 75 26.84 18.93 -35.78
C GLU A 75 27.43 20.06 -34.91
N GLN A 76 26.77 21.22 -34.87
CA GLN A 76 27.25 22.38 -34.13
C GLN A 76 27.14 22.21 -32.61
N PHE A 77 25.96 21.81 -32.11
CA PHE A 77 25.63 21.84 -30.68
C PHE A 77 25.56 20.46 -30.00
N GLY A 78 25.75 19.36 -30.73
CA GLY A 78 25.65 17.99 -30.21
C GLY A 78 24.21 17.48 -30.12
N LEU A 79 24.03 16.19 -29.82
CA LEU A 79 22.71 15.59 -29.61
C LEU A 79 22.07 16.08 -28.31
N ASN A 80 20.75 15.92 -28.19
CA ASN A 80 20.04 16.17 -26.94
C ASN A 80 20.48 15.14 -25.88
N ARG A 81 20.50 15.55 -24.61
CA ARG A 81 20.96 14.69 -23.51
C ARG A 81 20.01 14.65 -22.32
N LYS A 82 19.53 15.80 -21.84
CA LYS A 82 18.64 15.90 -20.68
C LYS A 82 17.61 17.02 -20.84
N LEU A 83 16.47 16.87 -20.16
CA LEU A 83 15.38 17.81 -20.10
C LEU A 83 15.11 18.23 -18.64
N TYR A 84 14.88 19.52 -18.44
CA TYR A 84 14.50 20.10 -17.15
C TYR A 84 13.29 21.01 -17.30
N ALA A 85 12.26 20.76 -16.50
CA ALA A 85 11.08 21.63 -16.45
C ALA A 85 11.35 22.84 -15.55
N ASP A 86 10.95 24.02 -16.00
CA ASP A 86 10.97 25.22 -15.16
C ASP A 86 10.03 25.06 -13.97
N SER A 87 10.38 25.65 -12.83
CA SER A 87 9.57 25.65 -11.61
C SER A 87 9.30 24.26 -10.98
N ALA A 88 9.86 23.18 -11.54
CA ALA A 88 9.71 21.83 -10.99
C ALA A 88 10.40 21.66 -9.61
N ASN A 89 11.44 22.44 -9.36
CA ASN A 89 12.17 22.50 -8.09
C ASN A 89 12.16 23.92 -7.53
N LYS A 90 10.99 24.59 -7.56
CA LYS A 90 10.85 25.99 -7.14
C LYS A 90 11.33 26.22 -5.71
N GLU A 91 11.23 25.20 -4.85
CA GLU A 91 11.64 25.26 -3.45
C GLU A 91 13.15 25.48 -3.27
N LEU A 92 13.98 25.10 -4.26
CA LEU A 92 15.42 25.42 -4.26
C LEU A 92 15.68 26.93 -4.25
N PHE A 93 14.72 27.73 -4.70
CA PHE A 93 14.82 29.19 -4.83
C PHE A 93 14.23 29.95 -3.65
N GLN A 94 13.85 29.28 -2.55
CA GLN A 94 13.26 29.91 -1.36
C GLN A 94 14.09 31.04 -0.73
N ASP A 95 15.42 30.97 -0.86
CA ASP A 95 16.34 31.98 -0.35
C ASP A 95 16.50 33.19 -1.29
N LEU A 96 16.02 33.09 -2.53
CA LEU A 96 16.22 34.06 -3.60
C LEU A 96 14.96 34.84 -3.96
N VAL A 97 13.82 34.14 -3.97
CA VAL A 97 12.52 34.66 -4.38
C VAL A 97 11.63 34.76 -3.13
N SER A 98 10.73 35.74 -3.09
CA SER A 98 9.83 35.89 -1.95
C SER A 98 8.84 34.72 -1.85
N GLU A 99 8.42 34.34 -0.64
CA GLU A 99 7.42 33.27 -0.43
C GLU A 99 6.12 33.45 -1.24
N PRO A 100 5.48 34.64 -1.30
CA PRO A 100 4.27 34.81 -2.12
C PRO A 100 4.56 34.61 -3.60
N ASP A 101 5.69 35.12 -4.11
CA ASP A 101 6.06 34.91 -5.52
C ASP A 101 6.29 33.42 -5.82
N LEU A 102 6.99 32.71 -4.94
CA LEU A 102 7.26 31.26 -5.01
C LEU A 102 6.02 30.39 -5.06
N LYS A 103 4.98 30.73 -4.29
CA LYS A 103 3.72 29.98 -4.29
C LYS A 103 3.08 29.95 -5.67
N TYR A 104 3.26 31.02 -6.43
CA TYR A 104 2.52 31.32 -7.64
C TYR A 104 3.33 31.25 -8.93
N VAL A 105 4.66 31.08 -8.85
CA VAL A 105 5.55 30.94 -10.01
C VAL A 105 4.98 29.99 -11.06
N GLY A 106 4.99 30.41 -12.32
CA GLY A 106 4.55 29.60 -13.45
C GLY A 106 3.03 29.52 -13.61
N SER A 107 2.25 30.02 -12.65
CA SER A 107 0.79 29.96 -12.70
C SER A 107 0.14 31.01 -13.62
N HIS A 108 0.91 32.02 -14.06
CA HIS A 108 0.37 33.14 -14.85
C HIS A 108 0.76 33.14 -16.32
N ARG A 109 -0.12 33.77 -17.12
CA ARG A 109 0.08 34.18 -18.52
C ARG A 109 0.25 33.07 -19.55
N GLY A 110 -0.16 31.83 -19.23
CA GLY A 110 -0.16 30.74 -20.22
C GLY A 110 1.20 30.52 -20.88
N LYS A 111 2.32 30.71 -20.16
CA LYS A 111 3.67 30.51 -20.70
C LYS A 111 4.43 29.56 -19.80
N VAL A 112 4.87 28.43 -20.33
CA VAL A 112 5.70 27.47 -19.58
C VAL A 112 7.05 27.32 -20.26
N THR A 113 8.12 27.35 -19.47
CA THR A 113 9.50 27.26 -19.97
C THR A 113 10.07 25.90 -19.62
N PHE A 114 10.96 25.38 -20.46
CA PHE A 114 11.76 24.21 -20.15
C PHE A 114 13.12 24.29 -20.83
N TYR A 115 14.06 23.50 -20.34
CA TYR A 115 15.46 23.57 -20.72
C TYR A 115 15.93 22.22 -21.26
N VAL A 116 16.56 22.21 -22.44
CA VAL A 116 17.18 21.02 -23.02
C VAL A 116 18.69 21.19 -23.02
N VAL A 117 19.39 20.24 -22.42
CA VAL A 117 20.86 20.23 -22.38
C VAL A 117 21.40 19.29 -23.44
N SER A 118 22.40 19.72 -24.21
CA SER A 118 23.07 18.89 -25.21
C SER A 118 24.38 18.28 -24.73
N GLU A 119 24.89 17.30 -25.49
CA GLU A 119 26.19 16.67 -25.26
C GLU A 119 27.38 17.64 -25.27
N LYS A 120 27.29 18.73 -26.05
CA LYS A 120 28.32 19.78 -26.10
C LYS A 120 28.07 20.91 -25.10
N ASN A 121 27.28 20.66 -24.05
CA ASN A 121 27.02 21.59 -22.94
C ASN A 121 26.34 22.91 -23.36
N PHE A 122 25.44 22.83 -24.35
CA PHE A 122 24.53 23.93 -24.64
C PHE A 122 23.21 23.72 -23.90
N ILE A 123 22.61 24.82 -23.43
CA ILE A 123 21.27 24.84 -22.87
C ILE A 123 20.35 25.55 -23.85
N PHE A 124 19.39 24.83 -24.40
CA PHE A 124 18.32 25.37 -25.23
C PHE A 124 17.13 25.72 -24.33
N VAL A 125 16.75 26.99 -24.33
CA VAL A 125 15.60 27.47 -23.57
C VAL A 125 14.38 27.46 -24.49
N PHE A 126 13.44 26.57 -24.22
CA PHE A 126 12.16 26.50 -24.93
C PHE A 126 11.05 27.13 -24.10
N GLN A 127 10.13 27.79 -24.78
CA GLN A 127 8.90 28.32 -24.21
C GLN A 127 7.71 27.73 -24.96
N ILE A 128 6.73 27.28 -24.19
CA ILE A 128 5.42 26.86 -24.64
C ILE A 128 4.45 28.00 -24.36
N LEU A 129 3.73 28.43 -25.40
CA LEU A 129 2.55 29.28 -25.25
C LEU A 129 1.31 28.38 -25.15
N LEU A 130 0.62 28.52 -24.02
CA LEU A 130 -0.61 27.86 -23.65
C LEU A 130 -1.75 28.87 -23.78
N ASN A 131 -2.80 28.50 -24.50
CA ASN A 131 -4.08 29.22 -24.48
C ASN A 131 -4.94 28.77 -23.28
N SER A 132 -4.31 28.56 -22.13
CA SER A 132 -5.03 28.19 -20.90
C SER A 132 -4.24 28.61 -19.68
N ASN A 133 -4.98 28.96 -18.65
CA ASN A 133 -4.44 29.16 -17.33
C ASN A 133 -4.66 27.89 -16.47
N PRO A 134 -3.94 27.74 -15.36
CA PRO A 134 -4.05 26.54 -14.55
C PRO A 134 -5.45 26.28 -13.95
N VAL A 135 -6.21 27.33 -13.64
CA VAL A 135 -7.58 27.21 -13.13
C VAL A 135 -8.51 26.62 -14.19
N SER A 136 -8.39 27.07 -15.44
CA SER A 136 -9.13 26.53 -16.58
C SER A 136 -8.78 25.06 -16.82
N ILE A 137 -7.49 24.69 -16.77
CA ILE A 137 -7.06 23.29 -16.91
C ILE A 137 -7.64 22.42 -15.79
N PHE A 138 -7.66 22.90 -14.54
CA PHE A 138 -8.28 22.16 -13.44
C PHE A 138 -9.78 21.96 -13.65
N LYS A 139 -10.51 23.04 -14.00
CA LYS A 139 -11.97 22.98 -14.23
C LYS A 139 -12.34 22.13 -15.45
N GLU A 140 -11.62 22.28 -16.56
CA GLU A 140 -11.93 21.65 -17.86
C GLU A 140 -11.36 20.24 -18.00
N ASN A 141 -10.14 19.96 -17.54
CA ASN A 141 -9.47 18.67 -17.72
C ASN A 141 -9.48 17.81 -16.44
N GLY A 142 -9.71 18.40 -15.27
CA GLY A 142 -9.66 17.68 -13.98
C GLY A 142 -8.25 17.25 -13.59
N ILE A 143 -7.23 18.03 -13.95
CA ILE A 143 -5.82 17.76 -13.60
C ILE A 143 -5.43 18.65 -12.40
N PRO A 144 -5.01 18.09 -11.26
CA PRO A 144 -4.70 18.84 -10.04
C PRO A 144 -3.32 19.52 -10.10
N ILE A 145 -3.17 20.48 -11.02
CA ILE A 145 -1.91 21.23 -11.19
C ILE A 145 -1.74 22.40 -10.22
N ILE A 146 -2.84 22.85 -9.59
CA ILE A 146 -2.84 23.86 -8.52
C ILE A 146 -3.82 23.43 -7.44
N ASP A 147 -3.44 23.64 -6.18
CA ASP A 147 -4.35 23.54 -5.05
C ASP A 147 -5.20 24.82 -4.95
N ILE A 148 -6.39 24.78 -5.54
CA ILE A 148 -7.34 25.92 -5.58
C ILE A 148 -7.72 26.40 -4.18
N ASN A 149 -7.76 25.50 -3.19
CA ASN A 149 -8.14 25.84 -1.82
C ASN A 149 -7.11 26.75 -1.15
N ARG A 150 -5.87 26.79 -1.65
CA ARG A 150 -4.77 27.61 -1.13
C ARG A 150 -4.46 28.85 -1.95
N VAL A 151 -5.20 29.07 -3.04
CA VAL A 151 -5.02 30.26 -3.89
C VAL A 151 -5.63 31.46 -3.18
N ASP A 152 -4.90 32.57 -3.06
CA ASP A 152 -5.40 33.81 -2.46
C ASP A 152 -6.57 34.40 -3.28
N HIS A 153 -7.48 35.14 -2.64
CA HIS A 153 -8.67 35.67 -3.30
C HIS A 153 -8.36 36.68 -4.41
N GLU A 154 -7.49 37.66 -4.14
CA GLU A 154 -7.08 38.67 -5.13
C GLU A 154 -6.40 38.03 -6.34
N PHE A 155 -5.44 37.14 -6.06
CA PHE A 155 -4.71 36.37 -7.05
C PHE A 155 -5.62 35.44 -7.89
N GLY A 156 -6.60 34.82 -7.24
CA GLY A 156 -7.58 33.95 -7.88
C GLY A 156 -8.49 34.69 -8.85
N GLN A 157 -8.81 35.96 -8.59
CA GLN A 157 -9.62 36.77 -9.51
C GLN A 157 -8.85 37.09 -10.81
N ASP A 158 -7.58 37.46 -10.73
CA ASP A 158 -6.74 37.72 -11.91
C ASP A 158 -6.62 36.47 -12.80
N LEU A 159 -6.46 35.29 -12.19
CA LEU A 159 -6.46 34.01 -12.89
C LEU A 159 -7.79 33.68 -13.59
N MET A 160 -8.92 34.15 -13.08
CA MET A 160 -10.23 33.89 -13.68
C MET A 160 -10.60 34.88 -14.79
N ASN A 161 -10.00 36.08 -14.80
CA ASN A 161 -10.32 37.14 -15.76
C ASN A 161 -9.63 37.00 -17.13
N ASP A 162 -8.57 36.18 -17.25
CA ASP A 162 -7.77 35.94 -18.47
C ASP A 162 -8.36 34.88 -19.44
N ALA A 163 -9.65 34.55 -19.33
CA ALA A 163 -10.30 33.54 -20.19
C ALA A 163 -10.78 34.16 -21.52
N GLU A 164 -9.87 34.41 -22.47
CA GLU A 164 -10.22 34.80 -23.85
C GLU A 164 -10.51 33.59 -24.76
N ASP A 165 -11.26 33.83 -25.85
CA ASP A 165 -11.80 32.86 -26.83
C ASP A 165 -10.80 31.79 -27.32
N ASP A 166 -11.20 30.52 -27.21
CA ASP A 166 -10.32 29.35 -27.36
C ASP A 166 -10.39 28.65 -28.74
N ASP A 167 -9.26 28.63 -29.45
CA ASP A 167 -9.02 27.73 -30.59
C ASP A 167 -8.85 26.27 -30.09
N THR A 168 -9.82 25.41 -30.37
CA THR A 168 -9.80 23.98 -30.04
C THR A 168 -9.45 23.11 -31.25
N LEU A 169 -8.62 22.08 -31.03
CA LEU A 169 -8.28 21.09 -32.05
C LEU A 169 -9.25 19.90 -31.97
N THR A 170 -9.79 19.48 -33.11
CA THR A 170 -10.60 18.26 -33.25
C THR A 170 -9.82 17.20 -34.04
N VAL A 171 -9.72 15.98 -33.50
CA VAL A 171 -8.98 14.86 -34.12
C VAL A 171 -9.94 13.92 -34.84
N PHE A 172 -9.86 13.83 -36.16
CA PHE A 172 -10.71 12.96 -36.96
C PHE A 172 -10.07 11.59 -37.23
N ASP A 173 -10.89 10.54 -37.39
CA ASP A 173 -10.41 9.25 -37.88
C ASP A 173 -9.81 9.43 -39.28
N LYS A 174 -8.60 8.88 -39.49
CA LYS A 174 -7.89 8.93 -40.76
C LYS A 174 -8.71 8.36 -41.92
N LYS A 175 -9.61 7.41 -41.64
CA LYS A 175 -10.46 6.73 -42.63
C LYS A 175 -11.87 7.29 -42.70
N ASP A 176 -12.33 8.08 -41.71
CA ASP A 176 -13.70 8.56 -41.64
C ASP A 176 -13.79 9.95 -40.97
N SER A 177 -14.01 10.99 -41.76
CA SER A 177 -14.15 12.37 -41.28
C SER A 177 -15.43 12.63 -40.48
N HIS A 178 -16.38 11.69 -40.44
CA HIS A 178 -17.56 11.77 -39.57
C HIS A 178 -17.29 11.23 -38.17
N LYS A 179 -16.14 10.58 -37.99
CA LYS A 179 -15.73 9.98 -36.73
C LYS A 179 -14.59 10.79 -36.13
N VAL A 180 -14.72 11.11 -34.86
CA VAL A 180 -13.72 11.84 -34.09
C VAL A 180 -13.08 10.83 -33.13
N ILE A 181 -11.75 10.84 -33.05
CA ILE A 181 -11.00 9.99 -32.12
C ILE A 181 -10.79 10.78 -30.84
N GLN A 182 -11.36 10.32 -29.74
CA GLN A 182 -11.26 10.95 -28.42
C GLN A 182 -11.06 9.91 -27.33
N ASN A 183 -10.07 10.12 -26.46
CA ASN A 183 -9.73 9.20 -25.36
C ASN A 183 -9.53 7.73 -25.79
N GLY A 184 -9.06 7.52 -27.03
CA GLY A 184 -8.88 6.19 -27.61
C GLY A 184 -10.15 5.54 -28.18
N TYR A 185 -11.29 6.24 -28.15
CA TYR A 185 -12.55 5.78 -28.73
C TYR A 185 -12.92 6.59 -29.98
N VAL A 186 -13.61 5.91 -30.89
CA VAL A 186 -14.11 6.50 -32.13
C VAL A 186 -15.58 6.86 -31.93
N VAL A 187 -15.90 8.15 -31.92
CA VAL A 187 -17.26 8.67 -31.70
C VAL A 187 -17.80 9.29 -32.98
N GLU A 188 -19.05 9.00 -33.33
CA GLU A 188 -19.72 9.64 -34.47
C GLU A 188 -20.09 11.09 -34.10
N LYS A 189 -19.56 12.07 -34.86
CA LYS A 189 -19.88 13.48 -34.66
C LYS A 189 -21.31 13.74 -35.12
N GLN A 190 -22.25 13.88 -34.18
CA GLN A 190 -23.62 14.27 -34.51
C GLN A 190 -23.61 15.68 -35.14
N GLN A 191 -24.04 15.78 -36.40
CA GLN A 191 -24.04 17.03 -37.16
C GLN A 191 -25.13 17.99 -36.64
N GLY A 192 -24.73 19.08 -35.97
CA GLY A 192 -25.66 20.18 -35.66
C GLY A 192 -24.99 21.43 -35.11
N PHE A 193 -24.94 22.50 -35.91
CA PHE A 193 -24.49 23.84 -35.50
C PHE A 193 -25.29 24.43 -34.32
N LEU A 194 -26.53 23.96 -34.11
CA LEU A 194 -27.42 24.40 -33.04
C LEU A 194 -27.21 23.64 -31.70
N HIS A 195 -26.34 22.64 -31.63
CA HIS A 195 -26.14 21.85 -30.40
C HIS A 195 -25.42 22.63 -29.28
N PHE A 196 -24.72 23.72 -29.62
CA PHE A 196 -24.21 24.67 -28.64
C PHE A 196 -25.33 25.33 -27.82
N LEU A 197 -26.53 25.49 -28.40
CA LEU A 197 -27.68 26.11 -27.73
C LEU A 197 -28.43 25.18 -26.76
N THR A 198 -28.19 23.86 -26.83
CA THR A 198 -28.84 22.84 -25.99
C THR A 198 -27.92 22.24 -24.93
N ARG A 199 -26.75 22.84 -24.67
CA ARG A 199 -25.84 22.40 -23.59
C ARG A 199 -26.54 22.52 -22.23
N SER A 200 -27.09 21.42 -21.72
CA SER A 200 -27.07 21.17 -20.28
C SER A 200 -25.62 21.25 -19.81
N ARG A 201 -25.36 21.95 -18.71
CA ARG A 201 -23.99 22.17 -18.17
C ARG A 201 -23.22 20.85 -17.90
N ASP A 202 -23.91 19.71 -17.87
CA ASP A 202 -23.35 18.40 -17.48
C ASP A 202 -23.02 17.45 -18.64
N THR A 203 -23.30 17.80 -19.91
CA THR A 203 -23.00 16.93 -21.07
C THR A 203 -21.74 17.39 -21.80
N ILE A 204 -20.58 17.20 -21.17
CA ILE A 204 -19.28 17.31 -21.86
C ILE A 204 -18.78 15.89 -22.11
N ASP A 205 -19.17 15.33 -23.26
CA ASP A 205 -18.64 14.04 -23.76
C ASP A 205 -17.20 14.19 -24.33
N GLU A 206 -16.74 15.43 -24.57
CA GLU A 206 -15.46 15.76 -25.21
C GLU A 206 -14.61 16.71 -24.35
N ILE A 207 -13.39 16.30 -23.99
CA ILE A 207 -12.37 17.21 -23.43
C ILE A 207 -11.64 17.89 -24.60
N PRO A 208 -11.61 19.23 -24.69
CA PRO A 208 -10.95 19.93 -25.79
C PRO A 208 -9.43 19.78 -25.72
N ILE A 209 -8.78 19.66 -26.89
CA ILE A 209 -7.33 19.80 -27.02
C ILE A 209 -7.05 21.26 -27.40
N LYS A 210 -6.48 22.03 -26.48
CA LYS A 210 -6.11 23.43 -26.76
C LYS A 210 -4.86 23.48 -27.62
N LYS A 211 -4.80 24.47 -28.53
CA LYS A 211 -3.62 24.69 -29.35
C LYS A 211 -2.44 25.14 -28.49
N VAL A 212 -1.27 24.61 -28.81
CA VAL A 212 -0.01 24.88 -28.10
C VAL A 212 1.06 25.29 -29.11
N GLU A 213 1.82 26.34 -28.81
CA GLU A 213 2.94 26.79 -29.66
C GLU A 213 4.28 26.62 -28.94
N LEU A 214 5.17 25.83 -29.54
CA LEU A 214 6.54 25.62 -29.06
C LEU A 214 7.50 26.62 -29.72
N ARG A 215 8.25 27.39 -28.92
CA ARG A 215 9.23 28.38 -29.38
C ARG A 215 10.59 28.16 -28.74
N LEU A 216 11.66 28.12 -29.54
CA LEU A 216 13.03 28.24 -29.02
C LEU A 216 13.33 29.72 -28.75
N LYS A 217 13.68 30.07 -27.51
CA LYS A 217 13.95 31.45 -27.09
C LYS A 217 15.42 31.84 -27.24
N ILE A 218 16.30 31.05 -26.65
CA ILE A 218 17.73 31.34 -26.61
C ILE A 218 18.52 30.04 -26.47
N ILE A 219 19.77 30.10 -26.90
CA ILE A 219 20.76 29.04 -26.72
C ILE A 219 21.90 29.62 -25.87
N LEU A 220 22.17 28.99 -24.72
CA LEU A 220 23.25 29.35 -23.82
C LEU A 220 24.39 28.35 -23.95
N LYS A 221 25.64 28.82 -23.99
CA LYS A 221 26.83 27.97 -24.12
C LYS A 221 27.60 27.95 -22.80
N PHE A 222 27.99 26.76 -22.36
CA PHE A 222 28.85 26.58 -21.19
C PHE A 222 30.11 25.80 -21.56
N GLU A 223 31.22 26.13 -20.91
CA GLU A 223 32.51 25.46 -21.16
C GLU A 223 32.64 24.13 -20.41
N HIS A 224 31.94 24.01 -19.29
CA HIS A 224 31.97 22.84 -18.42
C HIS A 224 30.72 21.98 -18.59
N ASN A 225 30.84 20.70 -18.21
CA ASN A 225 29.72 19.77 -18.24
C ASN A 225 28.63 20.20 -17.25
N VAL A 226 27.40 20.40 -17.74
CA VAL A 226 26.24 20.66 -16.89
C VAL A 226 25.78 19.35 -16.26
N ALA A 227 26.05 19.14 -14.97
CA ALA A 227 25.65 17.92 -14.27
C ALA A 227 24.13 17.90 -13.99
N ASP A 228 23.64 19.05 -13.49
CA ASP A 228 22.24 19.26 -13.14
C ASP A 228 21.79 20.71 -13.35
N LEU A 229 20.48 20.95 -13.45
CA LEU A 229 19.90 22.26 -13.74
C LEU A 229 18.55 22.44 -13.04
N ALA A 230 18.35 23.59 -12.42
CA ALA A 230 17.05 24.08 -11.98
C ALA A 230 16.84 25.51 -12.49
N GLY A 231 15.63 25.84 -12.91
CA GLY A 231 15.28 27.16 -13.40
C GLY A 231 13.94 27.63 -12.85
N ILE A 232 13.84 28.95 -12.65
CA ILE A 232 12.62 29.62 -12.23
C ILE A 232 12.53 30.98 -12.92
N SER A 233 11.31 31.40 -13.27
CA SER A 233 11.06 32.73 -13.81
C SER A 233 10.13 33.51 -12.89
N GLU A 234 10.57 34.68 -12.43
CA GLU A 234 9.74 35.57 -11.62
C GLU A 234 8.53 36.10 -12.40
N ILE A 235 7.48 36.42 -11.63
CA ILE A 235 6.25 37.02 -12.10
C ILE A 235 6.35 38.51 -11.80
N ASN A 236 6.64 39.33 -12.81
CA ASN A 236 6.51 40.77 -12.65
C ASN A 236 5.17 41.21 -13.26
N MET A 237 4.22 41.61 -12.40
CA MET A 237 2.83 41.91 -12.78
C MET A 237 2.74 43.14 -13.68
N ASP A 238 3.63 44.12 -13.49
CA ASP A 238 3.47 45.46 -14.08
C ASP A 238 4.26 45.72 -15.38
N ASP A 239 5.23 44.87 -15.78
CA ASP A 239 5.98 45.07 -17.04
C ASP A 239 6.62 43.77 -17.58
N GLU A 240 6.28 43.35 -18.83
CA GLU A 240 6.99 42.25 -19.53
C GLU A 240 8.49 42.56 -19.75
N ALA A 241 8.89 43.84 -19.70
CA ALA A 241 10.27 44.27 -19.95
C ALA A 241 11.26 43.93 -18.82
N ASP A 242 10.77 43.75 -17.59
CA ASP A 242 11.57 43.56 -16.37
C ASP A 242 11.48 42.13 -15.79
N ARG A 243 11.17 41.14 -16.65
CA ARG A 243 11.14 39.73 -16.28
C ARG A 243 12.53 39.26 -15.85
N ARG A 244 12.63 38.76 -14.60
CA ARG A 244 13.84 38.12 -14.06
C ARG A 244 13.71 36.61 -14.13
N GLU A 245 14.79 35.95 -14.49
CA GLU A 245 14.90 34.51 -14.50
C GLU A 245 16.11 34.08 -13.68
N TYR A 246 15.98 33.05 -12.83
CA TYR A 246 17.12 32.47 -12.13
C TYR A 246 17.39 31.07 -12.64
N LEU A 247 18.65 30.77 -12.93
CA LEU A 247 19.13 29.44 -13.27
C LEU A 247 20.17 28.99 -12.26
N MET A 248 19.91 27.86 -11.58
CA MET A 248 20.92 27.14 -10.80
C MET A 248 21.50 26.03 -11.66
N ILE A 249 22.79 26.12 -11.95
CA ILE A 249 23.52 25.18 -12.80
C ILE A 249 24.59 24.49 -11.97
N LEU A 250 24.54 23.17 -11.90
CA LEU A 250 25.55 22.38 -11.23
C LEU A 250 26.63 21.96 -12.22
N PHE A 251 27.86 22.35 -11.95
CA PHE A 251 29.04 21.89 -12.67
C PHE A 251 29.89 20.97 -11.77
N PRO A 252 30.77 20.14 -12.34
CA PRO A 252 31.72 19.34 -11.56
C PRO A 252 32.60 20.15 -10.60
N HIS A 253 32.82 21.44 -10.89
CA HIS A 253 33.66 22.32 -10.08
C HIS A 253 32.87 23.16 -9.06
N GLY A 254 31.53 23.22 -9.13
CA GLY A 254 30.75 24.07 -8.26
C GLY A 254 29.33 24.35 -8.76
N LEU A 255 28.54 24.96 -7.88
CA LEU A 255 27.17 25.44 -8.15
C LEU A 255 27.23 26.90 -8.62
N GLN A 256 26.73 27.18 -9.82
CA GLN A 256 26.56 28.54 -10.33
C GLN A 256 25.09 28.94 -10.32
N ILE A 257 24.81 30.13 -9.81
CA ILE A 257 23.47 30.72 -9.75
C ILE A 257 23.49 31.96 -10.63
N LEU A 258 22.76 31.92 -11.74
CA LEU A 258 22.67 32.99 -12.71
C LEU A 258 21.36 33.74 -12.49
N GLU A 259 21.45 35.04 -12.28
CA GLU A 259 20.32 35.96 -12.37
C GLU A 259 20.32 36.55 -13.78
N LEU A 260 19.22 36.35 -14.48
CA LEU A 260 19.02 36.78 -15.85
C LEU A 260 17.86 37.77 -15.91
N GLN A 261 17.91 38.66 -16.91
CA GLN A 261 16.78 39.47 -17.31
C GLN A 261 16.55 39.29 -18.80
N ASN A 262 15.38 38.76 -19.19
CA ASN A 262 15.11 38.33 -20.56
C ASN A 262 16.21 37.38 -21.09
N PHE A 263 16.64 36.44 -20.24
CA PHE A 263 17.76 35.52 -20.48
C PHE A 263 19.13 36.18 -20.77
N LYS A 264 19.31 37.45 -20.43
CA LYS A 264 20.61 38.13 -20.45
C LYS A 264 21.18 38.18 -19.04
N LEU A 265 22.44 37.77 -18.88
CA LEU A 265 23.11 37.71 -17.59
C LEU A 265 23.18 39.09 -16.90
N LYS A 266 22.72 39.15 -15.65
CA LYS A 266 22.82 40.31 -14.77
C LYS A 266 23.76 40.07 -13.61
N ASN A 267 23.64 38.89 -12.98
CA ASN A 267 24.44 38.53 -11.83
C ASN A 267 24.82 37.04 -11.91
N ASN A 268 25.95 36.70 -11.29
CA ASN A 268 26.44 35.33 -11.21
C ASN A 268 27.05 35.10 -9.82
N VAL A 269 26.54 34.09 -9.12
CA VAL A 269 27.06 33.65 -7.83
C VAL A 269 27.60 32.23 -7.97
N LEU A 270 28.87 32.04 -7.67
CA LEU A 270 29.50 30.73 -7.57
C LEU A 270 29.54 30.30 -6.09
N ILE A 271 29.12 29.07 -5.83
CA ILE A 271 29.26 28.38 -4.54
C ILE A 271 30.13 27.14 -4.79
N ASP A 272 31.28 27.08 -4.12
CA ASP A 272 32.25 26.01 -4.29
C ASP A 272 31.73 24.69 -3.70
N ILE A 273 31.33 23.77 -4.58
CA ILE A 273 30.86 22.42 -4.23
C ILE A 273 31.53 21.45 -5.20
N PRO A 274 32.58 20.72 -4.80
CA PRO A 274 33.27 19.79 -5.68
C PRO A 274 32.42 18.56 -5.97
N ASP A 275 32.63 17.97 -7.14
CA ASP A 275 32.05 16.68 -7.57
C ASP A 275 30.51 16.62 -7.48
N GLY A 276 29.84 17.76 -7.73
CA GLY A 276 28.38 17.86 -7.69
C GLY A 276 27.68 16.94 -8.69
N PHE A 277 26.68 16.22 -8.23
CA PHE A 277 25.91 15.23 -8.99
C PHE A 277 24.47 15.68 -9.26
N LYS A 278 23.71 16.08 -8.21
CA LYS A 278 22.27 16.40 -8.31
C LYS A 278 21.80 17.38 -7.23
N PHE A 279 20.79 18.20 -7.55
CA PHE A 279 20.06 19.03 -6.60
C PHE A 279 18.96 18.26 -5.87
N LEU A 280 18.77 18.55 -4.58
CA LEU A 280 17.68 18.03 -3.76
C LEU A 280 17.13 19.12 -2.86
N TYR A 281 15.87 18.98 -2.44
CA TYR A 281 15.23 19.89 -1.50
C TYR A 281 14.48 19.11 -0.41
N SER A 282 14.50 19.64 0.82
CA SER A 282 13.66 19.18 1.94
C SER A 282 13.12 20.39 2.70
N LYS A 283 12.19 20.17 3.64
CA LYS A 283 11.74 21.20 4.59
C LYS A 283 12.89 21.89 5.37
N LYS A 284 14.04 21.22 5.54
CA LYS A 284 15.22 21.77 6.22
C LYS A 284 16.12 22.63 5.31
N GLY A 285 15.85 22.68 4.01
CA GLY A 285 16.58 23.48 3.03
C GLY A 285 17.03 22.71 1.78
N ALA A 286 17.82 23.40 0.96
CA ALA A 286 18.36 22.90 -0.30
C ALA A 286 19.71 22.17 -0.12
N TYR A 287 19.91 21.11 -0.90
CA TYR A 287 21.12 20.29 -0.87
C TYR A 287 21.67 20.03 -2.27
N VAL A 288 22.99 19.84 -2.34
CA VAL A 288 23.68 19.24 -3.48
C VAL A 288 24.30 17.93 -3.04
N VAL A 289 23.96 16.86 -3.75
CA VAL A 289 24.66 15.58 -3.59
C VAL A 289 25.95 15.65 -4.38
N SER A 290 27.09 15.39 -3.73
CA SER A 290 28.38 15.20 -4.38
C SER A 290 28.79 13.74 -4.32
N GLN A 291 29.39 13.24 -5.40
CA GLN A 291 29.91 11.88 -5.47
C GLN A 291 31.40 11.90 -5.78
N SER A 292 32.23 11.65 -4.76
CA SER A 292 33.67 11.47 -4.95
C SER A 292 34.01 9.99 -4.81
N SER A 293 34.39 9.34 -5.92
CA SER A 293 34.62 7.88 -6.01
C SER A 293 33.42 7.03 -5.55
N ARG A 294 33.41 6.56 -4.30
CA ARG A 294 32.32 5.79 -3.66
C ARG A 294 31.66 6.49 -2.47
N THR A 295 32.18 7.63 -2.04
CA THR A 295 31.61 8.37 -0.91
C THR A 295 30.63 9.41 -1.42
N ILE A 296 29.41 9.38 -0.89
CA ILE A 296 28.42 10.44 -1.11
C ILE A 296 28.52 11.46 0.02
N VAL A 297 28.56 12.73 -0.38
CA VAL A 297 28.53 13.88 0.52
C VAL A 297 27.29 14.69 0.22
N LEU A 298 26.46 14.91 1.24
CA LEU A 298 25.29 15.78 1.16
C LEU A 298 25.70 17.20 1.59
N ASN A 299 25.69 18.14 0.66
CA ASN A 299 26.08 19.52 0.90
C ASN A 299 24.83 20.37 1.09
N GLN A 300 24.48 20.71 2.33
CA GLN A 300 23.43 21.69 2.59
C GLN A 300 23.96 23.08 2.22
N PHE A 301 23.25 23.81 1.37
CA PHE A 301 23.68 25.15 0.97
C PHE A 301 22.59 26.17 1.28
N ASN A 302 23.03 27.38 1.66
CA ASN A 302 22.15 28.54 1.78
C ASN A 302 22.63 29.59 0.78
N VAL A 303 21.76 29.99 -0.12
CA VAL A 303 22.12 30.87 -1.22
C VAL A 303 22.41 32.29 -0.72
N ALA A 304 21.57 32.80 0.18
CA ALA A 304 21.69 34.15 0.72
C ALA A 304 22.98 34.34 1.53
N LYS A 305 23.35 33.33 2.35
CA LYS A 305 24.54 33.34 3.20
C LYS A 305 25.81 32.87 2.48
N LYS A 306 25.67 32.25 1.30
CA LYS A 306 26.77 31.59 0.56
C LYS A 306 27.55 30.58 1.40
N THR A 307 26.85 29.88 2.29
CA THR A 307 27.44 28.89 3.19
C THR A 307 27.09 27.49 2.72
N VAL A 308 28.05 26.58 2.82
CA VAL A 308 27.87 25.15 2.54
C VAL A 308 28.26 24.36 3.79
N ILE A 309 27.39 23.45 4.21
CA ILE A 309 27.62 22.53 5.32
C ILE A 309 27.67 21.11 4.72
N PRO A 310 28.87 20.53 4.53
CA PRO A 310 29.01 19.17 4.03
C PRO A 310 28.72 18.16 5.14
N LYS A 311 27.91 17.15 4.82
CA LYS A 311 27.66 15.98 5.66
C LYS A 311 28.02 14.73 4.87
N LYS A 312 29.02 13.99 5.34
CA LYS A 312 29.40 12.71 4.74
C LYS A 312 28.44 11.63 5.21
N LEU A 313 27.92 10.84 4.26
CA LEU A 313 27.03 9.72 4.58
C LEU A 313 27.85 8.44 4.71
N GLU A 314 27.56 7.64 5.74
CA GLU A 314 28.24 6.37 5.99
C GLU A 314 27.28 5.20 5.71
N TYR A 315 27.55 4.46 4.63
CA TYR A 315 26.84 3.23 4.25
C TYR A 315 27.67 2.46 3.21
N GLU A 316 27.31 1.20 2.97
CA GLU A 316 27.93 0.37 1.95
C GLU A 316 27.02 0.27 0.72
N ALA A 317 27.60 0.41 -0.47
CA ALA A 317 26.87 0.21 -1.71
C ALA A 317 27.77 -0.33 -2.84
N VAL A 318 27.13 -1.00 -3.80
CA VAL A 318 27.76 -1.69 -4.93
C VAL A 318 27.32 -1.07 -6.25
N GLY A 319 28.29 -0.83 -7.14
CA GLY A 319 28.04 -0.37 -8.51
C GLY A 319 28.06 1.15 -8.67
N LYS A 320 27.60 1.60 -9.85
CA LYS A 320 27.53 3.02 -10.19
C LYS A 320 26.23 3.63 -9.67
N LEU A 321 26.32 4.84 -9.13
CA LEU A 321 25.15 5.64 -8.76
C LEU A 321 24.41 6.09 -10.03
N LEU A 322 23.13 5.76 -10.12
CA LEU A 322 22.26 6.13 -11.22
C LEU A 322 21.48 7.40 -10.90
N ASP A 323 20.84 7.44 -9.74
CA ASP A 323 20.06 8.60 -9.31
C ASP A 323 19.90 8.69 -7.79
N VAL A 324 19.51 9.88 -7.32
CA VAL A 324 19.21 10.16 -5.91
C VAL A 324 17.90 10.93 -5.81
N HIS A 325 17.07 10.54 -4.85
CA HIS A 325 15.80 11.20 -4.52
C HIS A 325 15.67 11.41 -3.03
N LEU A 326 15.07 12.52 -2.63
CA LEU A 326 14.77 12.83 -1.24
C LEU A 326 13.26 12.86 -1.07
N ASN A 327 12.72 11.97 -0.25
CA ASN A 327 11.33 11.99 0.15
C ASN A 327 11.25 12.34 1.63
N GLU A 328 10.75 13.54 1.94
CA GLU A 328 10.80 14.17 3.25
C GLU A 328 12.21 14.16 3.88
N ASN A 329 12.51 13.15 4.70
CA ASN A 329 13.76 12.98 5.44
C ASN A 329 14.53 11.70 5.02
N VAL A 330 13.96 10.89 4.13
CA VAL A 330 14.57 9.65 3.67
C VAL A 330 15.20 9.87 2.30
N LEU A 331 16.52 9.77 2.25
CA LEU A 331 17.31 9.83 1.04
C LEU A 331 17.38 8.44 0.40
N SER A 332 16.88 8.31 -0.84
CA SER A 332 16.97 7.10 -1.64
C SER A 332 18.10 7.23 -2.66
N MET A 333 19.07 6.33 -2.61
CA MET A 333 20.23 6.32 -3.50
C MET A 333 20.16 5.06 -4.36
N ALA A 334 19.91 5.24 -5.66
CA ALA A 334 19.76 4.14 -6.61
C ALA A 334 21.08 3.86 -7.31
N TYR A 335 21.58 2.64 -7.14
CA TYR A 335 22.74 2.08 -7.82
C TYR A 335 22.29 1.10 -8.90
N GLU A 336 23.22 0.65 -9.75
CA GLU A 336 22.91 -0.29 -10.84
C GLU A 336 22.27 -1.61 -10.37
N SER A 337 22.56 -2.09 -9.15
CA SER A 337 22.05 -3.39 -8.64
C SER A 337 21.22 -3.29 -7.36
N GLU A 338 21.05 -2.09 -6.80
CA GLU A 338 20.40 -1.92 -5.49
C GLU A 338 19.94 -0.48 -5.26
N VAL A 339 19.02 -0.32 -4.31
CA VAL A 339 18.60 0.98 -3.79
C VAL A 339 18.84 1.02 -2.29
N VAL A 340 19.60 2.01 -1.82
CA VAL A 340 19.86 2.25 -0.40
C VAL A 340 18.94 3.36 0.10
N LEU A 341 18.19 3.08 1.16
CA LEU A 341 17.37 4.05 1.88
C LEU A 341 18.13 4.53 3.12
N TYR A 342 18.27 5.85 3.26
CA TYR A 342 19.06 6.48 4.32
C TYR A 342 18.23 7.52 5.05
N ASP A 343 18.11 7.41 6.37
CA ASP A 343 17.37 8.35 7.21
C ASP A 343 18.30 9.47 7.67
N LEU A 344 18.01 10.71 7.26
CA LEU A 344 18.85 11.88 7.56
C LEU A 344 18.80 12.32 9.03
N ASP A 345 17.73 11.96 9.77
CA ASP A 345 17.54 12.30 11.19
C ASP A 345 18.29 11.31 12.08
N LYS A 346 18.17 10.01 11.76
CA LYS A 346 18.86 8.92 12.49
C LYS A 346 20.32 8.72 12.05
N ASP A 347 20.71 9.32 10.93
CA ASP A 347 22.05 9.25 10.33
C ASP A 347 22.52 7.82 10.01
N GLN A 348 21.61 6.98 9.52
CA GLN A 348 21.89 5.58 9.22
C GLN A 348 21.11 5.08 8.01
N ALA A 349 21.67 4.09 7.31
CA ALA A 349 20.95 3.33 6.29
C ALA A 349 19.85 2.50 6.97
N THR A 350 18.61 2.66 6.53
CA THR A 350 17.45 1.94 7.08
C THR A 350 17.21 0.63 6.37
N LYS A 351 17.36 0.60 5.04
CA LYS A 351 17.11 -0.61 4.23
C LYS A 351 17.86 -0.57 2.90
N GLN A 352 18.19 -1.74 2.39
CA GLN A 352 18.81 -1.96 1.09
C GLN A 352 17.92 -2.90 0.27
N ILE A 353 17.51 -2.46 -0.92
CA ILE A 353 16.64 -3.20 -1.81
C ILE A 353 17.50 -3.69 -2.98
N CYS A 354 17.77 -4.99 -3.03
CA CYS A 354 18.56 -5.60 -4.10
C CYS A 354 17.68 -5.94 -5.30
N THR A 355 18.17 -5.72 -6.51
CA THR A 355 17.47 -6.09 -7.75
C THR A 355 18.19 -7.23 -8.48
N SER A 356 17.42 -8.18 -9.01
CA SER A 356 17.95 -9.31 -9.79
C SER A 356 18.51 -8.88 -11.16
N ALA A 357 17.98 -7.79 -11.71
CA ALA A 357 18.42 -7.18 -12.96
C ALA A 357 18.94 -5.75 -12.73
N SER A 358 19.78 -5.27 -13.65
CA SER A 358 20.33 -3.92 -13.58
C SER A 358 19.22 -2.87 -13.68
N LEU A 359 19.19 -1.94 -12.73
CA LEU A 359 18.30 -0.79 -12.74
C LEU A 359 18.63 0.13 -13.91
N THR A 360 17.59 0.60 -14.61
CA THR A 360 17.67 1.61 -15.67
C THR A 360 17.14 2.95 -15.18
N CYS A 361 16.08 2.93 -14.38
CA CYS A 361 15.46 4.12 -13.82
C CYS A 361 14.90 3.82 -12.42
N TYR A 362 14.97 4.81 -11.54
CA TYR A 362 14.34 4.81 -10.22
C TYR A 362 13.72 6.18 -10.01
N GLY A 363 12.58 6.23 -9.32
CA GLY A 363 12.03 7.52 -8.91
C GLY A 363 10.74 7.39 -8.12
N GLN A 364 10.21 8.55 -7.73
CA GLN A 364 9.02 8.68 -6.92
C GLN A 364 7.77 8.75 -7.80
N LEU A 365 6.76 7.93 -7.50
CA LEU A 365 5.49 7.86 -8.23
C LEU A 365 4.38 8.63 -7.50
N THR A 366 4.34 8.47 -6.17
CA THR A 366 3.50 9.21 -5.21
C THR A 366 4.30 9.46 -3.93
N ASP A 367 3.72 10.10 -2.92
CA ASP A 367 4.36 10.31 -1.61
C ASP A 367 4.74 9.00 -0.90
N GLU A 368 4.05 7.89 -1.23
CA GLU A 368 4.17 6.60 -0.55
C GLU A 368 4.67 5.45 -1.45
N ALA A 369 4.71 5.68 -2.77
CA ALA A 369 5.08 4.66 -3.76
C ALA A 369 6.22 5.12 -4.68
N LYS A 370 7.12 4.18 -4.99
CA LYS A 370 8.30 4.34 -5.82
C LYS A 370 8.26 3.35 -6.98
N ILE A 371 8.93 3.71 -8.07
CA ILE A 371 9.06 2.86 -9.25
C ILE A 371 10.52 2.45 -9.46
N LEU A 372 10.72 1.16 -9.71
CA LEU A 372 11.99 0.55 -10.10
C LEU A 372 11.82 0.01 -11.51
N MET A 373 12.60 0.53 -12.44
CA MET A 373 12.67 0.01 -13.81
C MET A 373 13.99 -0.73 -13.99
N THR A 374 13.89 -1.93 -14.53
CA THR A 374 15.04 -2.73 -14.94
C THR A 374 14.95 -2.99 -16.44
N ARG A 375 16.02 -3.54 -17.02
CA ARG A 375 15.98 -3.99 -18.41
C ARG A 375 14.89 -5.04 -18.68
N LYS A 376 14.47 -5.79 -17.66
CA LYS A 376 13.48 -6.87 -17.78
C LYS A 376 12.03 -6.42 -17.57
N GLY A 377 11.80 -5.30 -16.88
CA GLY A 377 10.45 -4.88 -16.50
C GLY A 377 10.42 -3.90 -15.32
N ILE A 378 9.23 -3.72 -14.74
CA ILE A 378 8.92 -2.70 -13.74
C ILE A 378 8.51 -3.36 -12.40
N LYS A 379 8.98 -2.80 -11.28
CA LYS A 379 8.52 -3.07 -9.93
C LYS A 379 8.01 -1.78 -9.29
N LEU A 380 6.81 -1.81 -8.72
CA LEU A 380 6.27 -0.73 -7.88
C LEU A 380 6.45 -1.14 -6.43
N VAL A 381 7.12 -0.30 -5.64
CA VAL A 381 7.44 -0.60 -4.24
C VAL A 381 7.02 0.53 -3.33
N THR A 382 6.80 0.19 -2.07
CA THR A 382 6.49 1.18 -1.03
C THR A 382 7.74 1.97 -0.61
N ASN A 383 7.56 2.98 0.25
CA ASN A 383 8.68 3.72 0.83
C ASN A 383 9.66 2.82 1.60
N TRP A 384 9.17 1.75 2.24
CA TRP A 384 9.97 0.72 2.90
C TRP A 384 10.39 -0.42 1.96
N GLY A 385 10.12 -0.35 0.66
CA GLY A 385 10.59 -1.34 -0.31
C GLY A 385 9.79 -2.64 -0.35
N ASN A 386 8.58 -2.68 0.20
CA ASN A 386 7.66 -3.80 0.00
C ASN A 386 7.13 -3.78 -1.44
N CYS A 387 7.08 -4.94 -2.10
CA CYS A 387 6.64 -5.02 -3.49
C CYS A 387 5.11 -4.96 -3.59
N ILE A 388 4.60 -3.97 -4.31
CA ILE A 388 3.16 -3.78 -4.58
C ILE A 388 2.77 -4.49 -5.89
N VAL A 389 3.56 -4.24 -6.94
CA VAL A 389 3.34 -4.81 -8.27
C VAL A 389 4.69 -5.18 -8.87
N SER A 390 4.75 -6.33 -9.52
CA SER A 390 5.84 -6.66 -10.43
C SER A 390 5.32 -7.10 -11.78
N THR A 391 5.97 -6.64 -12.85
CA THR A 391 5.81 -7.21 -14.19
C THR A 391 6.86 -8.28 -14.50
N LEU A 392 7.66 -8.66 -13.50
CA LEU A 392 8.71 -9.67 -13.63
C LEU A 392 8.16 -10.98 -13.06
N ASP A 393 8.19 -12.06 -13.85
CA ASP A 393 8.10 -13.40 -13.29
C ASP A 393 9.48 -13.77 -12.75
N ASP A 394 9.64 -13.74 -11.42
CA ASP A 394 10.90 -14.12 -10.76
C ASP A 394 11.21 -15.64 -10.96
N ASP A 395 10.25 -16.43 -11.44
CA ASP A 395 10.38 -17.87 -11.74
C ASP A 395 10.70 -18.22 -13.22
N GLU A 396 10.58 -17.28 -14.16
CA GLU A 396 10.83 -17.55 -15.59
C GLU A 396 12.26 -17.17 -16.00
N VAL A 397 13.13 -18.18 -16.13
CA VAL A 397 14.54 -18.06 -16.59
C VAL A 397 14.64 -17.79 -18.11
N TYR A 398 13.54 -17.46 -18.80
CA TYR A 398 13.55 -17.28 -20.25
C TYR A 398 13.93 -15.84 -20.63
N ASP A 399 15.10 -15.69 -21.27
CA ASP A 399 15.65 -14.46 -21.88
C ASP A 399 14.85 -13.99 -23.13
N SER A 400 13.53 -14.14 -23.17
CA SER A 400 12.76 -13.47 -24.21
C SER A 400 12.57 -12.01 -23.81
N ASP A 401 13.16 -11.08 -24.56
CA ASP A 401 12.86 -9.64 -24.45
C ASP A 401 11.34 -9.45 -24.51
N GLY A 402 10.72 -9.24 -23.35
CA GLY A 402 9.29 -9.01 -23.26
C GLY A 402 8.93 -7.65 -23.85
N ASP A 403 7.65 -7.46 -24.19
CA ASP A 403 7.11 -6.19 -24.72
C ASP A 403 7.32 -5.00 -23.76
N TYR A 404 7.68 -5.28 -22.50
CA TYR A 404 7.88 -4.34 -21.40
C TYR A 404 9.36 -4.21 -20.97
N SER A 405 10.28 -4.69 -21.80
CA SER A 405 11.73 -4.53 -21.59
C SER A 405 12.23 -3.14 -21.97
N ASN A 406 13.37 -2.74 -21.40
CA ASN A 406 14.12 -1.54 -21.79
C ASN A 406 13.44 -0.17 -21.60
N PHE A 407 12.50 -0.04 -20.65
CA PHE A 407 12.04 1.29 -20.23
C PHE A 407 13.20 2.09 -19.59
N SER A 408 13.33 3.36 -20.01
CA SER A 408 14.44 4.26 -19.67
C SER A 408 14.01 5.45 -18.82
N SER A 409 12.76 5.92 -18.94
CA SER A 409 12.25 7.08 -18.21
C SER A 409 10.75 6.96 -17.99
N PHE A 410 10.24 7.73 -17.02
CA PHE A 410 8.82 7.82 -16.75
C PHE A 410 8.38 9.22 -16.31
N ALA A 411 7.08 9.47 -16.43
CA ALA A 411 6.40 10.61 -15.84
C ALA A 411 5.04 10.15 -15.28
N SER A 412 4.68 10.67 -14.11
CA SER A 412 3.42 10.39 -13.42
C SER A 412 2.55 11.63 -13.43
N VAL A 413 1.30 11.51 -13.88
CA VAL A 413 0.34 12.62 -13.91
C VAL A 413 -1.06 12.05 -13.68
N GLY A 414 -1.88 12.68 -12.83
CA GLY A 414 -3.33 12.43 -12.79
C GLY A 414 -3.81 11.01 -12.47
N GLY A 415 -2.94 10.09 -12.02
CA GLY A 415 -3.28 8.68 -11.83
C GLY A 415 -2.94 7.77 -13.01
N SER A 416 -2.23 8.28 -14.02
CA SER A 416 -1.54 7.46 -15.03
C SER A 416 -0.03 7.58 -14.94
N LEU A 417 0.64 6.57 -15.48
CA LEU A 417 2.08 6.55 -15.67
C LEU A 417 2.37 6.51 -17.18
N VAL A 418 3.27 7.37 -17.64
CA VAL A 418 3.78 7.36 -19.01
C VAL A 418 5.23 6.93 -18.98
N THR A 419 5.56 5.83 -19.65
CA THR A 419 6.92 5.29 -19.72
C THR A 419 7.46 5.36 -21.15
N THR A 420 8.76 5.58 -21.26
CA THR A 420 9.47 5.61 -22.55
C THR A 420 10.61 4.61 -22.54
N SER A 421 10.95 4.06 -23.71
CA SER A 421 12.01 3.06 -23.87
C SER A 421 13.06 3.48 -24.89
N THR A 422 14.25 2.90 -24.79
CA THR A 422 15.38 3.25 -25.68
C THR A 422 15.11 2.94 -27.15
N ASP A 423 14.16 2.05 -27.46
CA ASP A 423 13.69 1.76 -28.83
C ASP A 423 12.57 2.69 -29.32
N GLY A 424 12.27 3.77 -28.59
CA GLY A 424 11.32 4.80 -29.01
C GLY A 424 9.85 4.47 -28.75
N LYS A 425 9.54 3.44 -27.96
CA LYS A 425 8.16 3.17 -27.53
C LYS A 425 7.77 4.12 -26.41
N LEU A 426 6.49 4.50 -26.44
CA LEU A 426 5.79 5.32 -25.47
C LEU A 426 4.59 4.53 -24.97
N ALA A 427 4.58 4.17 -23.69
CA ALA A 427 3.52 3.37 -23.08
C ALA A 427 2.76 4.19 -22.03
N LYS A 428 1.44 4.33 -22.21
CA LYS A 428 0.54 4.90 -21.19
C LYS A 428 -0.08 3.79 -20.36
N TRP A 429 0.11 3.85 -19.06
CA TRP A 429 -0.43 2.96 -18.06
C TRP A 429 -1.55 3.67 -17.31
N ASP A 430 -2.79 3.20 -17.46
CA ASP A 430 -3.88 3.63 -16.60
C ASP A 430 -3.79 2.83 -15.29
N LEU A 431 -3.82 3.51 -14.13
CA LEU A 431 -3.58 2.87 -12.84
C LEU A 431 -4.82 2.91 -11.94
N TRP A 432 -4.97 1.87 -11.13
CA TRP A 432 -5.70 1.94 -9.87
C TRP A 432 -4.84 2.68 -8.86
N SER A 433 -5.45 3.61 -8.14
CA SER A 433 -4.84 4.33 -7.03
C SER A 433 -5.70 4.16 -5.79
N GLU A 434 -5.08 3.85 -4.66
CA GLU A 434 -5.77 3.75 -3.40
C GLU A 434 -6.24 5.11 -2.90
N VAL A 435 -7.51 5.18 -2.49
CA VAL A 435 -8.03 6.32 -1.74
C VAL A 435 -7.59 6.19 -0.30
N VAL A 436 -6.79 7.15 0.18
CA VAL A 436 -6.41 7.22 1.59
C VAL A 436 -7.67 7.56 2.40
N THR A 437 -8.09 6.62 3.23
CA THR A 437 -9.23 6.77 4.15
C THR A 437 -8.72 6.65 5.59
N PRO A 438 -9.06 7.56 6.51
CA PRO A 438 -8.66 7.42 7.90
C PRO A 438 -9.42 6.26 8.57
N PHE A 439 -8.77 5.54 9.49
CA PHE A 439 -9.37 4.44 10.27
C PHE A 439 -10.18 5.01 11.46
N THR A 440 -11.26 5.72 11.15
CA THR A 440 -12.02 6.50 12.12
C THR A 440 -13.02 5.68 12.93
N ASP A 441 -13.41 4.49 12.47
CA ASP A 441 -14.48 3.70 13.11
C ASP A 441 -13.93 2.49 13.88
N ALA A 442 -13.74 2.63 15.20
CA ALA A 442 -13.22 1.56 16.03
C ALA A 442 -14.19 0.37 16.25
N ARG A 443 -15.31 0.32 15.53
CA ARG A 443 -16.33 -0.74 15.65
C ARG A 443 -16.48 -1.58 14.39
N ASN A 444 -16.13 -1.04 13.23
CA ASN A 444 -16.30 -1.71 11.95
C ASN A 444 -14.97 -1.67 11.20
N ALA A 445 -14.66 -2.76 10.51
CA ALA A 445 -13.49 -2.79 9.67
C ALA A 445 -13.60 -1.77 8.54
N ARG A 446 -12.49 -1.09 8.29
CA ARG A 446 -12.33 -0.07 7.26
C ARG A 446 -12.44 -0.72 5.87
N PRO A 447 -13.33 -0.21 5.00
CA PRO A 447 -13.35 -0.64 3.62
C PRO A 447 -12.12 -0.15 2.87
N PHE A 448 -11.59 -1.00 2.00
CA PHE A 448 -10.53 -0.66 1.08
C PHE A 448 -11.11 -0.15 -0.24
N ILE A 449 -10.61 0.99 -0.74
CA ILE A 449 -11.14 1.66 -1.92
C ILE A 449 -10.00 1.97 -2.91
N LEU A 450 -10.15 1.51 -4.14
CA LEU A 450 -9.34 1.93 -5.28
C LEU A 450 -10.17 2.83 -6.21
N GLN A 451 -9.52 3.82 -6.79
CA GLN A 451 -10.08 4.70 -7.81
C GLN A 451 -9.16 4.77 -9.04
N ASN A 452 -9.74 5.08 -10.20
CA ASN A 452 -9.01 5.29 -11.45
C ASN A 452 -9.41 6.62 -12.13
N GLU A 453 -8.72 6.98 -13.22
CA GLU A 453 -9.02 8.20 -13.99
C GLU A 453 -10.41 8.21 -14.65
N ASN A 454 -11.03 7.05 -14.82
CA ASN A 454 -12.40 6.93 -15.34
C ASN A 454 -13.47 7.17 -14.26
N ASN A 455 -13.05 7.45 -13.03
CA ASN A 455 -13.91 7.59 -11.85
C ASN A 455 -14.69 6.31 -11.50
N ASP A 456 -14.11 5.14 -11.82
CA ASP A 456 -14.58 3.88 -11.25
C ASP A 456 -14.05 3.76 -9.82
N LEU A 457 -14.92 3.38 -8.90
CA LEU A 457 -14.59 3.08 -7.50
C LEU A 457 -14.70 1.57 -7.29
N MET A 458 -13.58 0.92 -6.97
CA MET A 458 -13.57 -0.48 -6.58
C MET A 458 -13.48 -0.56 -5.06
N ILE A 459 -14.49 -1.17 -4.44
CA ILE A 459 -14.64 -1.27 -2.99
C ILE A 459 -14.50 -2.72 -2.57
N PHE A 460 -13.69 -2.94 -1.55
CA PHE A 460 -13.53 -4.20 -0.86
C PHE A 460 -13.91 -4.02 0.61
N ALA A 461 -14.97 -4.71 1.02
CA ALA A 461 -15.41 -4.78 2.39
C ALA A 461 -15.04 -6.16 2.95
N PRO A 462 -14.19 -6.24 3.99
CA PRO A 462 -13.80 -7.52 4.57
C PRO A 462 -15.02 -8.20 5.20
N THR A 463 -15.27 -9.47 4.87
CA THR A 463 -16.33 -10.28 5.48
C THR A 463 -15.77 -11.22 6.54
N SER A 464 -16.63 -11.67 7.46
CA SER A 464 -16.30 -12.64 8.50
C SER A 464 -16.23 -14.09 7.97
N GLU A 465 -16.68 -14.33 6.74
CA GLU A 465 -16.69 -15.66 6.11
C GLU A 465 -15.39 -15.94 5.35
N SER A 466 -14.68 -17.00 5.74
CA SER A 466 -13.42 -17.45 5.12
C SER A 466 -13.60 -18.31 3.87
N SER A 467 -14.84 -18.71 3.53
CA SER A 467 -15.10 -19.75 2.53
C SER A 467 -15.35 -19.25 1.10
N GLY A 468 -15.42 -17.93 0.89
CA GLY A 468 -15.74 -17.34 -0.41
C GLY A 468 -14.71 -16.33 -0.89
N ASN A 469 -14.49 -16.26 -2.21
CA ASN A 469 -13.89 -15.08 -2.84
C ASN A 469 -14.82 -13.89 -2.58
N VAL A 470 -14.45 -13.01 -1.65
CA VAL A 470 -15.20 -11.76 -1.43
C VAL A 470 -15.10 -10.92 -2.70
N PRO A 471 -16.21 -10.69 -3.42
CA PRO A 471 -16.15 -9.97 -4.68
C PRO A 471 -15.87 -8.49 -4.42
N PHE A 472 -15.01 -7.89 -5.24
CA PHE A 472 -14.92 -6.44 -5.32
C PHE A 472 -16.21 -5.87 -5.91
N GLN A 473 -16.76 -4.85 -5.27
CA GLN A 473 -17.86 -4.08 -5.84
C GLN A 473 -17.29 -2.92 -6.64
N VAL A 474 -17.63 -2.83 -7.94
CA VAL A 474 -17.24 -1.70 -8.78
C VAL A 474 -18.44 -0.78 -8.98
N ILE A 475 -18.29 0.48 -8.59
CA ILE A 475 -19.31 1.52 -8.67
C ILE A 475 -18.78 2.60 -9.60
N LYS A 476 -19.63 3.05 -10.53
CA LYS A 476 -19.35 4.22 -11.36
C LYS A 476 -20.01 5.44 -10.75
N LEU A 477 -19.29 6.55 -10.70
CA LEU A 477 -19.90 7.81 -10.30
C LEU A 477 -21.02 8.19 -11.29
N PRO A 478 -22.13 8.79 -10.82
CA PRO A 478 -23.27 9.19 -11.65
C PRO A 478 -22.97 10.39 -12.57
N THR A 479 -21.71 10.81 -12.65
CA THR A 479 -21.25 11.91 -13.48
C THR A 479 -21.16 11.47 -14.93
N GLN A 480 -21.77 12.21 -15.85
CA GLN A 480 -21.72 11.91 -17.29
C GLN A 480 -20.39 12.32 -17.95
N THR A 481 -19.54 13.05 -17.24
CA THR A 481 -18.30 13.63 -17.77
C THR A 481 -17.05 12.82 -17.40
N ILE A 482 -16.05 12.86 -18.27
CA ILE A 482 -14.75 12.20 -18.12
C ILE A 482 -13.65 13.05 -17.44
N ASN A 483 -13.95 14.30 -17.12
CA ASN A 483 -13.00 15.27 -16.57
C ASN A 483 -13.13 15.49 -15.05
N ASN A 484 -13.76 14.58 -14.31
CA ASN A 484 -13.85 14.74 -12.86
C ASN A 484 -12.48 14.55 -12.22
N TYR A 485 -12.21 15.38 -11.22
CA TYR A 485 -11.15 15.15 -10.26
C TYR A 485 -11.79 14.86 -8.90
N VAL A 486 -11.54 13.66 -8.38
CA VAL A 486 -12.17 13.14 -7.16
C VAL A 486 -11.10 12.91 -6.10
N PRO A 487 -10.69 13.96 -5.36
CA PRO A 487 -9.64 13.83 -4.35
C PRO A 487 -10.09 13.11 -3.08
N LEU A 488 -11.39 13.11 -2.77
CA LEU A 488 -11.93 12.57 -1.53
C LEU A 488 -13.05 11.57 -1.82
N VAL A 489 -12.88 10.33 -1.34
CA VAL A 489 -13.93 9.31 -1.29
C VAL A 489 -13.91 8.67 0.10
N ARG A 490 -15.07 8.48 0.71
CA ARG A 490 -15.24 7.85 2.03
C ARG A 490 -16.44 6.92 2.02
N ALA A 491 -16.25 5.65 2.35
CA ALA A 491 -17.33 4.75 2.70
C ALA A 491 -17.44 4.66 4.23
N ASN A 492 -18.66 4.53 4.75
CA ASN A 492 -18.86 4.24 6.16
C ASN A 492 -18.50 2.77 6.48
N GLY A 493 -18.30 2.44 7.76
CA GLY A 493 -17.82 1.12 8.18
C GLY A 493 -18.61 -0.06 7.59
N PRO A 494 -19.96 -0.10 7.74
CA PRO A 494 -20.78 -1.16 7.15
C PRO A 494 -20.94 -1.11 5.63
N VAL A 495 -20.31 -0.15 4.94
CA VAL A 495 -20.39 0.06 3.49
C VAL A 495 -21.84 0.16 3.00
N THR A 496 -22.63 0.98 3.70
CA THR A 496 -24.02 1.29 3.34
C THR A 496 -24.14 2.68 2.71
N MET A 497 -23.17 3.57 2.93
CA MET A 497 -23.11 4.91 2.37
C MET A 497 -21.71 5.23 1.82
N ILE A 498 -21.65 5.92 0.69
CA ILE A 498 -20.41 6.47 0.11
C ILE A 498 -20.56 7.97 -0.07
N ALA A 499 -19.56 8.73 0.35
CA ALA A 499 -19.38 10.12 -0.01
C ALA A 499 -18.23 10.25 -1.01
N ALA A 500 -18.43 10.98 -2.10
CA ALA A 500 -17.40 11.30 -3.09
C ALA A 500 -17.46 12.80 -3.43
N TYR A 501 -16.33 13.49 -3.33
CA TYR A 501 -16.24 14.91 -3.62
C TYR A 501 -15.55 15.14 -4.97
N VAL A 502 -16.27 15.77 -5.91
CA VAL A 502 -15.76 16.18 -7.22
C VAL A 502 -15.30 17.63 -7.13
N SER A 503 -14.03 17.85 -6.81
CA SER A 503 -13.55 19.16 -6.39
C SER A 503 -13.44 20.17 -7.55
N ASN A 504 -13.18 19.71 -8.79
CA ASN A 504 -13.15 20.64 -9.93
C ASN A 504 -14.52 21.20 -10.33
N LYS A 505 -15.59 20.67 -9.72
CA LYS A 505 -16.97 21.12 -9.91
C LYS A 505 -17.64 21.57 -8.61
N ASN A 506 -16.97 21.46 -7.47
CA ASN A 506 -17.51 21.75 -6.14
C ASN A 506 -18.79 20.95 -5.82
N ILE A 507 -18.81 19.65 -6.18
CA ILE A 507 -19.98 18.78 -5.97
C ILE A 507 -19.66 17.67 -4.96
N LEU A 508 -20.50 17.53 -3.94
CA LEU A 508 -20.54 16.36 -3.06
C LEU A 508 -21.62 15.38 -3.54
N LEU A 509 -21.21 14.14 -3.77
CA LEU A 509 -22.07 13.03 -4.13
C LEU A 509 -22.20 12.08 -2.95
N ILE A 510 -23.43 11.76 -2.56
CA ILE A 510 -23.74 10.76 -1.53
C ILE A 510 -24.50 9.61 -2.17
N HIS A 511 -23.94 8.40 -2.10
CA HIS A 511 -24.61 7.17 -2.54
C HIS A 511 -25.14 6.40 -1.34
N ASN A 512 -26.45 6.19 -1.31
CA ASN A 512 -27.05 5.17 -0.46
C ASN A 512 -27.02 3.83 -1.19
N LEU A 513 -26.17 2.90 -0.73
CA LEU A 513 -25.98 1.59 -1.33
C LEU A 513 -27.15 0.64 -1.05
N VAL A 514 -27.87 0.87 0.06
CA VAL A 514 -29.04 0.06 0.44
C VAL A 514 -30.23 0.38 -0.46
N ALA A 515 -30.51 1.69 -0.65
CA ALA A 515 -31.58 2.16 -1.54
C ALA A 515 -31.16 2.20 -3.02
N ASN A 516 -29.86 2.07 -3.30
CA ASN A 516 -29.23 2.26 -4.60
C ASN A 516 -29.56 3.62 -5.25
N THR A 517 -29.47 4.70 -4.46
CA THR A 517 -29.77 6.07 -4.90
C THR A 517 -28.57 7.00 -4.71
N TRP A 518 -28.44 7.98 -5.60
CA TRP A 518 -27.44 9.05 -5.52
C TRP A 518 -28.09 10.37 -5.18
N HIS A 519 -27.46 11.13 -4.29
CA HIS A 519 -27.78 12.51 -3.95
C HIS A 519 -26.58 13.39 -4.32
N SER A 520 -26.85 14.58 -4.84
CA SER A 520 -25.83 15.51 -5.32
C SER A 520 -26.06 16.88 -4.70
N PHE A 521 -25.01 17.45 -4.12
CA PHE A 521 -25.00 18.77 -3.49
C PHE A 521 -23.91 19.62 -4.13
N ALA A 522 -24.26 20.80 -4.66
CA ALA A 522 -23.35 21.68 -5.38
C ALA A 522 -22.88 22.85 -4.50
N ASP A 523 -21.92 23.62 -5.02
CA ASP A 523 -21.39 24.85 -4.44
C ASP A 523 -20.73 24.64 -3.06
N LEU A 524 -20.02 23.51 -2.91
CA LEU A 524 -19.33 23.14 -1.67
C LEU A 524 -17.82 23.03 -1.89
N THR A 525 -17.06 23.61 -0.96
CA THR A 525 -15.60 23.52 -0.94
C THR A 525 -15.15 22.71 0.26
N PHE A 526 -14.68 21.49 0.04
CA PHE A 526 -14.19 20.59 1.09
C PHE A 526 -12.67 20.45 1.06
N ILE A 527 -12.08 20.44 2.25
CA ILE A 527 -10.67 20.13 2.50
C ILE A 527 -10.54 18.63 2.87
N ASP A 528 -11.38 18.15 3.78
CA ASP A 528 -11.44 16.73 4.17
C ASP A 528 -12.85 16.34 4.65
N MET A 529 -13.13 15.04 4.67
CA MET A 529 -14.37 14.47 5.19
C MET A 529 -14.15 13.11 5.85
N CYS A 530 -14.92 12.81 6.89
CA CYS A 530 -14.85 11.59 7.68
C CYS A 530 -16.25 11.15 8.15
N TRP A 531 -16.54 9.86 8.10
CA TRP A 531 -17.78 9.33 8.69
C TRP A 531 -17.63 9.21 10.21
N ILE A 532 -18.66 9.67 10.93
CA ILE A 532 -18.88 9.41 12.36
C ILE A 532 -19.97 8.35 12.45
N GLY A 533 -19.57 7.12 12.71
CA GLY A 533 -20.47 5.98 12.67
C GLY A 533 -21.05 5.78 11.26
N THR A 534 -22.35 5.57 11.18
CA THR A 534 -22.99 5.05 9.96
C THR A 534 -23.73 6.12 9.15
N GLU A 535 -24.23 7.17 9.79
CA GLU A 535 -25.13 8.16 9.16
C GLU A 535 -24.60 9.60 9.19
N TYR A 536 -23.50 9.89 9.90
CA TYR A 536 -23.03 11.27 10.08
C TYR A 536 -21.74 11.52 9.32
N LEU A 537 -21.72 12.55 8.49
CA LEU A 537 -20.52 12.98 7.76
C LEU A 537 -19.97 14.25 8.41
N PHE A 538 -18.76 14.15 8.95
CA PHE A 538 -17.99 15.28 9.45
C PHE A 538 -17.12 15.83 8.32
N CYS A 539 -17.16 17.13 8.10
CA CYS A 539 -16.46 17.80 7.03
C CYS A 539 -15.64 18.99 7.54
N HIS A 540 -14.41 19.10 7.02
CA HIS A 540 -13.62 20.33 7.06
C HIS A 540 -13.81 21.04 5.72
N SER A 541 -14.37 22.25 5.76
CA SER A 541 -14.81 22.98 4.57
C SER A 541 -14.36 24.43 4.60
N LEU A 542 -14.36 25.06 3.42
CA LEU A 542 -14.17 26.50 3.26
C LEU A 542 -15.51 27.15 2.95
N ASP A 543 -15.75 28.30 3.58
CA ASP A 543 -16.88 29.18 3.27
C ASP A 543 -16.59 30.06 2.04
N ASP A 544 -17.58 30.83 1.58
CA ASP A 544 -17.41 31.74 0.43
C ASP A 544 -16.28 32.76 0.64
N ASP A 545 -16.12 33.23 1.88
CA ASP A 545 -15.04 34.13 2.30
C ASP A 545 -13.68 33.41 2.50
N LYS A 546 -13.58 32.14 2.11
CA LYS A 546 -12.43 31.22 2.37
C LYS A 546 -12.12 31.03 3.86
N SER A 547 -13.08 31.28 4.74
CA SER A 547 -12.93 30.98 6.16
C SER A 547 -13.09 29.47 6.40
N GLU A 548 -12.23 28.90 7.24
CA GLU A 548 -12.32 27.48 7.59
C GLU A 548 -13.48 27.19 8.55
N GLN A 549 -14.23 26.13 8.25
CA GLN A 549 -15.41 25.71 8.98
C GLN A 549 -15.40 24.18 9.17
N LEU A 550 -15.72 23.74 10.39
CA LEU A 550 -15.98 22.33 10.68
C LEU A 550 -17.48 22.12 10.76
N ARG A 551 -18.03 21.20 9.95
CA ARG A 551 -19.47 20.95 9.83
C ARG A 551 -19.77 19.47 10.00
N CYS A 552 -20.92 19.14 10.57
CA CYS A 552 -21.40 17.76 10.64
C CYS A 552 -22.81 17.68 10.05
N TYR A 553 -22.98 16.75 9.12
CA TYR A 553 -24.23 16.49 8.40
C TYR A 553 -24.79 15.12 8.78
N HIS A 554 -26.12 15.01 8.87
CA HIS A 554 -26.83 13.75 9.11
C HIS A 554 -27.48 13.27 7.82
N PHE A 555 -27.14 12.06 7.36
CA PHE A 555 -27.73 11.42 6.19
C PHE A 555 -28.41 10.11 6.62
N PRO A 556 -29.74 10.10 6.86
CA PRO A 556 -30.45 8.92 7.34
C PRO A 556 -30.55 7.82 6.27
N PHE A 557 -30.52 6.56 6.70
CA PHE A 557 -30.69 5.41 5.79
C PHE A 557 -32.05 5.33 5.11
N GLN A 558 -33.08 5.74 5.84
CA GLN A 558 -34.49 5.65 5.44
C GLN A 558 -35.11 7.05 5.40
N GLY A 559 -35.78 7.37 4.29
CA GLY A 559 -36.41 8.67 4.05
C GLY A 559 -35.83 9.37 2.82
N ASN A 560 -36.56 10.35 2.29
CA ASN A 560 -36.04 11.18 1.20
C ASN A 560 -35.02 12.14 1.78
N CYS A 561 -33.75 12.02 1.37
CA CYS A 561 -32.77 13.06 1.60
C CYS A 561 -33.15 14.29 0.78
N SER A 562 -33.18 15.46 1.43
CA SER A 562 -33.43 16.72 0.76
C SER A 562 -32.37 17.01 -0.31
N SER A 563 -32.73 17.83 -1.29
CA SER A 563 -31.78 18.38 -2.26
C SER A 563 -30.90 19.47 -1.66
N GLU A 564 -31.30 20.07 -0.53
CA GLU A 564 -30.52 21.09 0.15
C GLU A 564 -29.67 20.49 1.28
N ILE A 565 -28.35 20.72 1.21
CA ILE A 565 -27.40 20.20 2.21
C ILE A 565 -27.55 20.88 3.58
N SER A 566 -28.03 22.13 3.60
CA SER A 566 -28.30 22.92 4.81
C SER A 566 -29.30 22.22 5.73
N GLU A 567 -30.28 21.51 5.17
CA GLU A 567 -31.26 20.75 5.96
C GLU A 567 -30.66 19.51 6.63
N GLN A 568 -29.51 19.04 6.14
CA GLN A 568 -28.78 17.92 6.76
C GLN A 568 -27.79 18.39 7.84
N LEU A 569 -27.53 19.69 7.96
CA LEU A 569 -26.56 20.24 8.92
C LEU A 569 -27.07 20.12 10.35
N ILE A 570 -26.29 19.45 11.22
CA ILE A 570 -26.62 19.29 12.65
C ILE A 570 -25.67 20.05 13.57
N TRP A 571 -24.47 20.42 13.09
CA TRP A 571 -23.48 21.14 13.87
C TRP A 571 -22.49 21.88 12.96
N GLU A 572 -22.07 23.06 13.40
CA GLU A 572 -21.08 23.90 12.75
C GLU A 572 -20.17 24.55 13.79
N HIS A 573 -18.89 24.69 13.45
CA HIS A 573 -17.90 25.39 14.24
C HIS A 573 -16.98 26.21 13.34
N ALA A 574 -17.08 27.53 13.48
CA ALA A 574 -16.18 28.47 12.84
C ALA A 574 -14.80 28.44 13.47
N VAL A 575 -13.80 28.17 12.64
CA VAL A 575 -12.40 28.28 13.03
C VAL A 575 -12.06 29.76 13.14
N SER A 576 -11.37 30.15 14.20
CA SER A 576 -10.97 31.54 14.37
C SER A 576 -9.94 31.92 13.31
N SER A 577 -10.11 33.07 12.66
CA SER A 577 -9.13 33.61 11.70
C SER A 577 -7.72 33.85 12.27
N LYS A 578 -7.55 33.77 13.60
CA LYS A 578 -6.25 33.88 14.28
C LYS A 578 -5.54 32.54 14.50
N ALA A 579 -6.22 31.42 14.28
CA ALA A 579 -5.70 30.09 14.52
C ALA A 579 -6.01 29.21 13.30
N GLU A 580 -4.99 28.93 12.50
CA GLU A 580 -5.09 27.98 11.39
C GLU A 580 -5.17 26.55 11.93
N LEU A 581 -6.00 25.70 11.31
CA LEU A 581 -6.05 24.28 11.62
C LEU A 581 -4.88 23.57 10.97
N ARG A 582 -4.22 22.69 11.73
CA ARG A 582 -3.11 21.88 11.23
C ARG A 582 -3.54 20.45 10.91
N SER A 583 -4.35 19.85 11.77
CA SER A 583 -4.95 18.54 11.52
C SER A 583 -6.24 18.37 12.32
N VAL A 584 -7.12 17.51 11.81
CA VAL A 584 -8.35 17.09 12.48
C VAL A 584 -8.42 15.56 12.46
N HIS A 585 -8.65 14.95 13.62
CA HIS A 585 -8.75 13.50 13.76
C HIS A 585 -10.09 13.13 14.36
N VAL A 586 -10.85 12.26 13.69
CA VAL A 586 -12.18 11.82 14.11
C VAL A 586 -12.10 10.35 14.49
N ASN A 587 -12.45 9.99 15.72
CA ASN A 587 -12.39 8.61 16.21
C ASN A 587 -13.73 8.22 16.86
N THR A 588 -14.38 7.16 16.39
CA THR A 588 -15.47 6.52 17.12
C THR A 588 -14.91 5.65 18.24
N LEU A 589 -15.65 5.52 19.34
CA LEU A 589 -15.27 4.65 20.44
C LEU A 589 -15.80 3.24 20.20
N SER A 590 -14.98 2.24 20.48
CA SER A 590 -15.40 0.83 20.43
C SER A 590 -16.45 0.49 21.48
N LYS A 591 -16.34 1.06 22.69
CA LYS A 591 -17.31 0.90 23.78
C LYS A 591 -17.89 2.25 24.19
N TYR A 592 -19.20 2.31 24.30
CA TYR A 592 -19.90 3.52 24.74
C TYR A 592 -19.62 3.83 26.20
N LYS A 593 -19.19 5.06 26.47
CA LYS A 593 -18.94 5.52 27.83
C LYS A 593 -20.18 6.24 28.35
N LEU A 594 -20.88 5.59 29.28
CA LEU A 594 -22.06 6.18 29.94
C LEU A 594 -21.68 7.45 30.71
N LEU A 595 -22.38 8.54 30.43
CA LEU A 595 -22.21 9.81 31.14
C LEU A 595 -23.24 9.89 32.27
N LYS A 596 -22.77 10.06 33.51
CA LYS A 596 -23.68 10.26 34.66
C LYS A 596 -24.28 11.66 34.59
N LEU A 597 -25.57 11.76 34.26
CA LEU A 597 -26.34 12.99 34.39
C LEU A 597 -26.59 13.30 35.88
N LYS A 598 -26.08 14.44 36.37
CA LYS A 598 -26.52 14.99 37.66
C LYS A 598 -27.86 15.69 37.44
N SER A 599 -28.97 15.07 37.84
CA SER A 599 -30.27 15.76 37.80
C SER A 599 -30.25 16.94 38.78
N LYS A 600 -30.66 18.12 38.31
CA LYS A 600 -30.87 19.31 39.17
C LYS A 600 -32.34 19.48 39.59
N SER A 601 -33.25 18.63 39.12
CA SER A 601 -34.69 18.70 39.41
C SER A 601 -35.24 17.31 39.72
N ALA A 602 -35.99 17.21 40.82
CA ALA A 602 -36.54 15.97 41.36
C ALA A 602 -37.81 15.46 40.63
N ASN A 603 -38.11 15.94 39.42
CA ASN A 603 -39.43 15.79 38.79
C ASN A 603 -39.43 15.34 37.31
N ASN A 604 -38.43 14.59 36.84
CA ASN A 604 -38.51 13.97 35.51
C ASN A 604 -38.34 12.45 35.62
N GLU A 605 -39.37 11.71 35.21
CA GLU A 605 -39.40 10.23 35.15
C GLU A 605 -38.60 9.63 33.97
N ASP A 606 -38.01 10.44 33.09
CA ASP A 606 -37.15 9.94 32.00
C ASP A 606 -35.74 10.54 32.11
N LEU A 607 -34.86 9.89 32.90
CA LEU A 607 -33.43 10.13 32.80
C LEU A 607 -32.91 9.40 31.54
N GLU A 608 -32.93 10.10 30.40
CA GLU A 608 -32.34 9.57 29.16
C GLU A 608 -30.85 9.30 29.37
N SER A 609 -30.41 8.05 29.13
CA SER A 609 -29.00 7.69 29.21
C SER A 609 -28.24 8.29 28.02
N MET A 610 -27.19 9.06 28.33
CA MET A 610 -26.34 9.72 27.33
C MET A 610 -24.97 9.05 27.32
N PHE A 611 -24.42 8.84 26.13
CA PHE A 611 -23.15 8.14 25.96
C PHE A 611 -22.17 8.98 25.16
N LYS A 612 -20.89 8.97 25.56
CA LYS A 612 -19.81 9.38 24.63
C LYS A 612 -19.64 8.24 23.63
N THR A 613 -19.78 8.57 22.34
CA THR A 613 -19.75 7.62 21.23
C THR A 613 -18.59 7.85 20.28
N ALA A 614 -18.05 9.07 20.22
CA ALA A 614 -16.91 9.43 19.40
C ALA A 614 -16.20 10.67 19.97
N GLU A 615 -15.05 11.01 19.40
CA GLU A 615 -14.30 12.22 19.67
C GLU A 615 -13.71 12.82 18.41
N VAL A 616 -13.56 14.15 18.40
CA VAL A 616 -12.84 14.90 17.37
C VAL A 616 -11.69 15.64 18.06
N LEU A 617 -10.47 15.44 17.56
CA LEU A 617 -9.26 16.08 18.05
C LEU A 617 -8.79 17.08 17.00
N ILE A 618 -8.61 18.33 17.42
CA ILE A 618 -8.27 19.45 16.54
C ILE A 618 -6.90 19.98 16.98
N GLN A 619 -5.91 19.90 16.10
CA GLN A 619 -4.60 20.51 16.29
C GLN A 619 -4.58 21.88 15.60
N ASN A 620 -4.20 22.93 16.32
CA ASN A 620 -3.99 24.25 15.74
C ASN A 620 -2.52 24.50 15.36
N SER A 621 -2.27 25.59 14.63
CA SER A 621 -0.93 26.03 14.23
C SER A 621 0.00 26.38 15.41
N HIS A 622 -0.51 26.53 16.63
CA HIS A 622 0.28 26.83 17.83
C HIS A 622 0.68 25.58 18.62
N GLY A 623 0.38 24.38 18.11
CA GLY A 623 0.67 23.10 18.77
C GLY A 623 -0.29 22.75 19.93
N GLU A 624 -1.41 23.48 20.05
CA GLU A 624 -2.46 23.15 21.01
C GLU A 624 -3.42 22.12 20.43
N LEU A 625 -3.84 21.19 21.28
CA LEU A 625 -4.81 20.16 20.94
C LEU A 625 -6.13 20.44 21.66
N ARG A 626 -7.23 20.44 20.93
CA ARG A 626 -8.59 20.55 21.48
C ARG A 626 -9.35 19.25 21.23
N THR A 627 -9.95 18.71 22.28
CA THR A 627 -10.84 17.54 22.18
C THR A 627 -12.31 17.98 22.18
N ILE A 628 -13.10 17.45 21.27
CA ILE A 628 -14.56 17.60 21.23
C ILE A 628 -15.17 16.21 21.39
N ASP A 629 -15.88 16.01 22.50
CA ASP A 629 -16.61 14.76 22.74
C ASP A 629 -17.95 14.78 22.02
N ILE A 630 -18.26 13.70 21.30
CA ILE A 630 -19.55 13.50 20.65
C ILE A 630 -20.43 12.68 21.60
N ILE A 631 -21.51 13.31 22.04
CA ILE A 631 -22.48 12.72 22.98
C ILE A 631 -23.74 12.37 22.22
N SER A 632 -24.12 11.10 22.27
CA SER A 632 -25.27 10.56 21.57
C SER A 632 -26.25 9.87 22.52
N LYS A 633 -27.50 9.78 22.06
CA LYS A 633 -28.50 8.85 22.57
C LYS A 633 -28.44 7.58 21.72
N ILE A 634 -28.65 6.44 22.36
CA ILE A 634 -28.82 5.14 21.68
C ILE A 634 -30.29 4.78 21.85
N ASP A 635 -31.00 4.63 20.74
CA ASP A 635 -32.41 4.23 20.74
C ASP A 635 -32.52 2.69 20.80
N ASP A 636 -33.74 2.17 21.03
CA ASP A 636 -33.98 0.73 21.25
C ASP A 636 -33.64 -0.14 20.02
N ASP A 637 -33.56 0.47 18.84
CA ASP A 637 -33.13 -0.13 17.57
C ASP A 637 -31.61 -0.09 17.36
N GLU A 638 -30.84 0.28 18.40
CA GLU A 638 -29.40 0.51 18.39
C GLU A 638 -28.95 1.68 17.50
N SER A 639 -29.88 2.48 16.95
CA SER A 639 -29.53 3.67 16.20
C SER A 639 -28.91 4.73 17.12
N ILE A 640 -27.89 5.40 16.61
CA ILE A 640 -27.12 6.38 17.36
C ILE A 640 -27.54 7.76 16.90
N LYS A 641 -28.13 8.54 17.80
CA LYS A 641 -28.53 9.91 17.51
C LYS A 641 -27.63 10.90 18.24
N ILE A 642 -26.81 11.66 17.48
CA ILE A 642 -25.96 12.69 18.06
C ILE A 642 -26.84 13.79 18.68
N LYS A 643 -26.52 14.18 19.92
CA LYS A 643 -27.24 15.21 20.69
C LYS A 643 -26.39 16.44 20.96
N VAL A 644 -25.12 16.26 21.32
CA VAL A 644 -24.25 17.35 21.76
C VAL A 644 -22.81 17.11 21.30
N PHE A 645 -22.17 18.17 20.80
CA PHE A 645 -20.73 18.27 20.61
C PHE A 645 -20.15 19.06 21.80
N HIS A 646 -19.55 18.36 22.76
CA HIS A 646 -19.01 18.98 23.98
C HIS A 646 -17.54 19.33 23.79
N GLN A 647 -17.23 20.62 23.78
CA GLN A 647 -15.87 21.13 23.55
C GLN A 647 -15.09 21.27 24.87
N HIS A 648 -13.93 20.63 24.95
CA HIS A 648 -12.98 20.81 26.03
C HIS A 648 -12.06 22.02 25.76
N PRO A 649 -11.42 22.60 26.80
CA PRO A 649 -10.39 23.62 26.60
C PRO A 649 -9.21 23.05 25.79
N ALA A 650 -8.56 23.91 25.00
CA ALA A 650 -7.34 23.53 24.28
C ALA A 650 -6.18 23.38 25.27
N GLU A 651 -5.40 22.32 25.12
CA GLU A 651 -4.22 22.04 25.94
C GLU A 651 -2.96 22.07 25.08
N LYS A 652 -1.87 22.63 25.62
CA LYS A 652 -0.57 22.62 24.94
C LYS A 652 0.15 21.32 25.23
N ILE A 653 0.12 20.40 24.27
CA ILE A 653 0.69 19.05 24.40
C ILE A 653 2.02 18.94 23.66
N PHE A 654 2.09 19.51 22.46
CA PHE A 654 3.25 19.35 21.58
C PHE A 654 4.21 20.52 21.73
N GLU A 655 5.51 20.21 21.80
CA GLU A 655 6.56 21.23 21.94
C GLU A 655 6.84 21.95 20.62
N ASP A 656 6.79 21.21 19.51
CA ASP A 656 7.01 21.72 18.16
C ASP A 656 5.66 22.00 17.47
N PRO A 657 5.28 23.27 17.26
CA PRO A 657 4.06 23.63 16.55
C PRO A 657 4.13 23.28 15.05
N ASP A 658 5.32 23.03 14.50
CA ASP A 658 5.53 22.75 13.08
C ASP A 658 5.33 21.29 12.66
N VAL A 659 5.03 20.43 13.62
CA VAL A 659 4.76 19.01 13.38
C VAL A 659 3.28 18.77 13.13
N THR A 660 2.97 18.16 11.99
CA THR A 660 1.63 17.63 11.69
C THR A 660 1.64 16.13 11.97
N TYR A 661 0.71 15.67 12.80
CA TYR A 661 0.56 14.26 13.14
C TYR A 661 -0.42 13.58 12.18
N SER A 662 -0.14 12.32 11.81
CA SER A 662 -1.01 11.55 10.91
C SER A 662 -2.19 10.93 11.66
N TRP A 663 -2.04 10.65 12.95
CA TRP A 663 -3.07 10.06 13.79
C TRP A 663 -2.92 10.47 15.25
N ILE A 664 -4.05 10.74 15.92
CA ILE A 664 -4.13 11.05 17.34
C ILE A 664 -5.39 10.34 17.89
N VAL A 665 -5.28 9.64 19.02
CA VAL A 665 -6.42 9.08 19.76
C VAL A 665 -6.23 9.27 21.27
N SER A 666 -7.32 9.50 22.01
CA SER A 666 -7.25 9.50 23.47
C SER A 666 -7.26 8.07 24.04
N HIS A 667 -6.35 7.80 24.98
CA HIS A 667 -6.27 6.50 25.65
C HIS A 667 -5.63 6.66 27.04
N ASN A 668 -6.16 5.98 28.06
CA ASN A 668 -5.64 5.98 29.43
C ASN A 668 -5.30 7.38 30.00
N ALA A 669 -6.19 8.35 29.77
CA ALA A 669 -6.04 9.76 30.16
C ALA A 669 -4.83 10.50 29.54
N GLY A 670 -4.25 9.93 28.48
CA GLY A 670 -3.29 10.58 27.60
C GLY A 670 -3.64 10.36 26.12
N TYR A 671 -2.62 10.40 25.26
CA TYR A 671 -2.80 10.29 23.80
C TYR A 671 -1.80 9.32 23.18
N LEU A 672 -2.26 8.51 22.24
CA LEU A 672 -1.40 7.83 21.28
C LEU A 672 -1.36 8.67 20.00
N VAL A 673 -0.16 8.88 19.48
CA VAL A 673 0.09 9.81 18.38
C VAL A 673 1.05 9.18 17.39
N GLN A 674 0.70 9.17 16.10
CA GLN A 674 1.61 8.75 15.04
C GLN A 674 2.27 9.98 14.40
N LEU A 675 3.60 9.93 14.33
CA LEU A 675 4.43 10.86 13.60
C LEU A 675 5.35 10.06 12.67
N ARG A 676 5.16 10.22 11.34
CA ARG A 676 5.91 9.49 10.31
C ARG A 676 5.89 7.96 10.57
N ASP A 677 7.05 7.35 10.75
CA ASP A 677 7.28 5.94 10.99
C ASP A 677 7.25 5.54 12.48
N THR A 678 6.84 6.45 13.37
CA THR A 678 6.91 6.25 14.83
C THR A 678 5.59 6.55 15.52
N ILE A 679 5.27 5.74 16.53
CA ILE A 679 4.12 5.94 17.42
C ILE A 679 4.64 6.36 18.79
N PHE A 680 4.11 7.46 19.30
CA PHE A 680 4.39 8.01 20.61
C PHE A 680 3.19 7.82 21.53
N LYS A 681 3.44 7.57 22.81
CA LYS A 681 2.47 7.83 23.88
C LYS A 681 2.82 9.12 24.60
N TRP A 682 1.80 9.96 24.75
CA TRP A 682 1.86 11.19 25.52
C TRP A 682 1.09 10.99 26.82
N GLN A 683 1.82 11.07 27.93
CA GLN A 683 1.27 10.91 29.27
C GLN A 683 1.45 12.21 30.06
N ARG A 684 0.49 12.47 30.94
CA ARG A 684 0.53 13.63 31.82
C ARG A 684 1.37 13.31 33.05
N ILE A 685 2.44 14.05 33.27
CA ILE A 685 3.27 13.91 34.49
C ILE A 685 2.65 14.73 35.62
N ASP A 686 2.33 16.01 35.36
CA ASP A 686 1.73 16.96 36.31
C ASP A 686 0.52 17.69 35.71
N GLU A 687 -0.14 18.57 36.48
CA GLU A 687 -1.27 19.39 36.00
C GLU A 687 -0.96 20.25 34.75
N ARG A 688 0.30 20.45 34.36
CA ARG A 688 0.68 21.30 33.21
C ARG A 688 1.72 20.69 32.25
N SER A 689 2.23 19.50 32.53
CA SER A 689 3.35 18.91 31.78
C SER A 689 2.98 17.59 31.13
N TRP A 690 3.37 17.45 29.86
CA TRP A 690 3.17 16.28 29.02
C TRP A 690 4.51 15.66 28.68
N GLN A 691 4.59 14.33 28.65
CA GLN A 691 5.79 13.59 28.24
C GLN A 691 5.47 12.63 27.12
N GLY A 692 6.16 12.81 26.00
CA GLY A 692 6.15 11.89 24.86
C GLY A 692 7.20 10.80 25.04
N THR A 693 6.81 9.55 24.87
CA THR A 693 7.74 8.40 24.81
C THR A 693 7.45 7.60 23.54
N VAL A 694 8.51 7.19 22.83
CA VAL A 694 8.38 6.31 21.66
C VAL A 694 7.90 4.95 22.14
N VAL A 695 6.85 4.44 21.50
CA VAL A 695 6.23 3.15 21.81
C VAL A 695 6.56 2.12 20.75
N LEU A 696 6.51 2.54 19.49
CA LEU A 696 6.81 1.68 18.34
C LEU A 696 7.50 2.49 17.25
N ASP A 697 8.45 1.85 16.57
CA ASP A 697 9.22 2.42 15.47
C ASP A 697 9.06 1.58 14.20
N LYS A 698 9.45 2.19 13.07
CA LYS A 698 9.42 1.59 11.73
C LYS A 698 8.03 1.14 11.27
N VAL A 699 7.01 1.88 11.71
CA VAL A 699 5.63 1.69 11.29
C VAL A 699 5.49 2.27 9.89
N GLU A 700 5.27 1.40 8.91
CA GLU A 700 5.02 1.85 7.55
C GLU A 700 3.59 2.40 7.43
N ARG A 701 2.61 1.70 8.02
CA ARG A 701 1.20 2.06 7.94
C ARG A 701 0.38 1.42 9.05
N ILE A 702 -0.65 2.12 9.51
CA ILE A 702 -1.73 1.54 10.32
C ILE A 702 -2.84 1.08 9.36
N LEU A 703 -3.18 -0.21 9.41
CA LEU A 703 -4.22 -0.80 8.56
C LEU A 703 -5.59 -0.44 9.11
N ASP A 704 -5.81 -0.72 10.40
CA ASP A 704 -7.05 -0.42 11.08
C ASP A 704 -6.89 -0.43 12.61
N ILE A 705 -7.90 0.11 13.31
CA ILE A 705 -8.06 0.02 14.76
C ILE A 705 -9.49 -0.41 15.02
N ILE A 706 -9.69 -1.63 15.51
CA ILE A 706 -11.02 -2.20 15.71
C ILE A 706 -11.09 -2.79 17.12
N GLU A 707 -12.15 -2.43 17.84
CA GLU A 707 -12.36 -2.73 19.25
C GLU A 707 -11.22 -2.24 20.16
N THR A 708 -10.28 -3.13 20.43
CA THR A 708 -9.05 -2.88 21.19
C THR A 708 -7.81 -3.31 20.41
N GLY A 709 -7.97 -3.90 19.22
CA GLY A 709 -6.87 -4.31 18.36
C GLY A 709 -6.36 -3.15 17.53
N VAL A 710 -5.03 -3.03 17.44
CA VAL A 710 -4.30 -2.11 16.58
C VAL A 710 -3.50 -2.96 15.60
N TYR A 711 -3.73 -2.74 14.32
CA TYR A 711 -3.15 -3.56 13.26
C TYR A 711 -2.29 -2.72 12.34
N MET A 712 -1.03 -3.10 12.18
CA MET A 712 -0.02 -2.24 11.55
C MET A 712 0.91 -3.04 10.66
N VAL A 713 1.39 -2.41 9.60
CA VAL A 713 2.54 -2.87 8.82
C VAL A 713 3.80 -2.26 9.44
N ARG A 714 4.72 -3.12 9.88
CA ARG A 714 6.02 -2.75 10.40
C ARG A 714 7.08 -3.44 9.56
N GLU A 715 7.96 -2.67 8.92
CA GLU A 715 8.94 -3.20 7.95
C GLU A 715 8.31 -4.16 6.92
N ASN A 716 8.54 -5.48 7.05
CA ASN A 716 8.07 -6.51 6.12
C ASN A 716 7.00 -7.43 6.74
N GLU A 717 6.37 -7.00 7.82
CA GLU A 717 5.44 -7.83 8.58
C GLU A 717 4.22 -7.04 9.05
N VAL A 718 3.12 -7.76 9.25
CA VAL A 718 1.91 -7.26 9.89
C VAL A 718 1.97 -7.61 11.38
N VAL A 719 2.05 -6.59 12.22
CA VAL A 719 2.05 -6.72 13.67
C VAL A 719 0.69 -6.34 14.25
N ILE A 720 0.21 -7.16 15.19
CA ILE A 720 -1.09 -7.01 15.82
C ILE A 720 -0.88 -6.80 17.31
N TYR A 721 -1.37 -5.70 17.86
CA TYR A 721 -1.32 -5.37 19.28
C TYR A 721 -2.72 -5.16 19.84
N SER A 722 -2.94 -5.40 21.13
CA SER A 722 -4.02 -4.70 21.82
C SER A 722 -3.59 -3.26 22.15
N MET A 723 -4.54 -2.34 22.32
CA MET A 723 -4.27 -0.95 22.72
C MET A 723 -3.49 -0.88 24.02
N GLU A 724 -3.79 -1.79 24.96
CA GLU A 724 -3.07 -1.90 26.24
C GLU A 724 -1.65 -2.46 26.05
N ASP A 725 -1.48 -3.46 25.19
CA ASP A 725 -0.15 -4.03 24.89
C ASP A 725 0.76 -2.99 24.25
N LEU A 726 0.22 -2.25 23.28
CA LEU A 726 0.92 -1.14 22.65
C LEU A 726 1.27 -0.08 23.69
N TRP A 727 0.30 0.38 24.50
CA TRP A 727 0.54 1.39 25.53
C TRP A 727 1.63 0.99 26.55
N ASN A 728 1.63 -0.28 26.95
CA ASN A 728 2.55 -0.84 27.95
C ASN A 728 3.85 -1.38 27.35
N GLN A 729 4.03 -1.34 26.02
CA GLN A 729 5.21 -1.84 25.29
C GLN A 729 5.47 -3.34 25.52
N THR A 730 4.41 -4.15 25.55
CA THR A 730 4.51 -5.63 25.62
C THR A 730 4.70 -6.25 24.24
N SER A 731 4.89 -7.57 24.16
CA SER A 731 5.02 -8.27 22.87
C SER A 731 3.72 -8.23 22.06
N PRO A 732 3.79 -8.19 20.72
CA PRO A 732 2.60 -8.26 19.88
C PRO A 732 1.82 -9.57 20.09
N MET A 733 0.52 -9.52 19.82
CA MET A 733 -0.36 -10.68 19.84
C MET A 733 -0.10 -11.63 18.66
N ALA A 734 0.22 -11.07 17.49
CA ALA A 734 0.58 -11.82 16.30
C ALA A 734 1.53 -11.01 15.42
N ASN A 735 2.35 -11.75 14.69
CA ASN A 735 3.29 -11.25 13.71
C ASN A 735 3.22 -12.13 12.44
N VAL A 736 2.84 -11.52 11.31
CA VAL A 736 2.63 -12.23 10.03
C VAL A 736 3.51 -11.60 8.96
N GLU A 737 4.43 -12.36 8.40
CA GLU A 737 5.30 -11.90 7.31
C GLU A 737 4.48 -11.55 6.06
N ILE A 738 4.86 -10.45 5.39
CA ILE A 738 4.28 -10.03 4.11
C ILE A 738 4.97 -10.82 3.00
N VAL A 739 4.17 -11.56 2.24
CA VAL A 739 4.65 -12.29 1.06
C VAL A 739 4.84 -11.31 -0.10
N ASP A 740 5.90 -11.51 -0.89
CA ASP A 740 6.18 -10.68 -2.06
C ASP A 740 4.98 -10.63 -3.03
N ASN A 741 4.64 -9.41 -3.49
CA ASN A 741 3.46 -9.08 -4.32
C ASN A 741 2.08 -9.17 -3.63
N ASP A 742 2.01 -9.56 -2.35
CA ASP A 742 0.76 -9.66 -1.58
C ASP A 742 0.73 -8.61 -0.47
N TYR A 743 0.38 -7.38 -0.79
CA TYR A 743 0.42 -6.30 0.19
C TYR A 743 -0.86 -6.24 1.05
N PRO A 744 -0.77 -6.16 2.39
CA PRO A 744 -1.93 -6.16 3.30
C PRO A 744 -2.73 -4.86 3.20
N VAL A 745 -4.08 -4.96 3.13
CA VAL A 745 -4.97 -3.81 2.89
C VAL A 745 -6.12 -3.67 3.88
N ALA A 746 -6.63 -4.78 4.40
CA ALA A 746 -7.83 -4.81 5.24
C ALA A 746 -7.78 -6.02 6.17
N ILE A 747 -8.59 -6.00 7.23
CA ILE A 747 -8.55 -7.02 8.29
C ILE A 747 -9.97 -7.40 8.68
N SER A 748 -10.18 -8.68 8.94
CA SER A 748 -11.37 -9.19 9.62
C SER A 748 -10.97 -9.70 11.01
N PRO A 749 -11.04 -8.87 12.07
CA PRO A 749 -10.70 -9.29 13.44
C PRO A 749 -11.50 -10.50 13.91
N ASP A 750 -12.82 -10.50 13.63
CA ASP A 750 -13.73 -11.56 14.07
C ASP A 750 -13.35 -12.93 13.51
N ALA A 751 -12.77 -12.94 12.32
CA ALA A 751 -12.31 -14.15 11.65
C ALA A 751 -10.80 -14.38 11.79
N ALA A 752 -10.06 -13.48 12.45
CA ALA A 752 -8.59 -13.48 12.50
C ALA A 752 -7.93 -13.63 11.12
N ILE A 753 -8.40 -12.84 10.14
CA ILE A 753 -7.90 -12.84 8.75
C ILE A 753 -7.30 -11.47 8.40
N ILE A 754 -6.12 -11.49 7.80
CA ILE A 754 -5.53 -10.36 7.08
C ILE A 754 -5.84 -10.56 5.59
N HIS A 755 -6.43 -9.54 4.97
CA HIS A 755 -6.68 -9.50 3.54
C HIS A 755 -5.58 -8.69 2.87
N SER A 756 -4.84 -9.36 1.99
CA SER A 756 -3.84 -8.75 1.11
C SER A 756 -4.39 -8.63 -0.30
N ILE A 757 -3.83 -7.71 -1.08
CA ILE A 757 -4.16 -7.55 -2.49
C ILE A 757 -2.94 -7.84 -3.34
N GLN A 758 -3.18 -8.65 -4.37
CA GLN A 758 -2.23 -8.97 -5.42
C GLN A 758 -2.70 -8.35 -6.74
N PHE A 759 -1.81 -7.59 -7.40
CA PHE A 759 -2.01 -7.17 -8.78
C PHE A 759 -1.41 -8.23 -9.71
N VAL A 760 -2.27 -9.04 -10.31
CA VAL A 760 -1.88 -10.05 -11.30
C VAL A 760 -1.85 -9.38 -12.67
N PHE A 761 -0.66 -9.30 -13.26
CA PHE A 761 -0.44 -8.67 -14.55
C PHE A 761 0.04 -9.69 -15.57
N SER A 762 -0.58 -9.69 -16.75
CA SER A 762 -0.16 -10.45 -17.93
C SER A 762 -0.21 -9.54 -19.17
N ARG A 763 0.32 -9.99 -20.30
CA ARG A 763 0.29 -9.24 -21.57
C ARG A 763 -1.15 -8.88 -21.98
N ASP A 764 -2.09 -9.79 -21.74
CA ASP A 764 -3.47 -9.68 -22.22
C ASP A 764 -4.44 -9.10 -21.19
N PHE A 765 -4.12 -9.14 -19.90
CA PHE A 765 -5.03 -8.68 -18.84
C PHE A 765 -4.29 -8.19 -17.59
N SER A 766 -4.98 -7.36 -16.82
CA SER A 766 -4.61 -6.99 -15.44
C SER A 766 -5.79 -7.30 -14.52
N LYS A 767 -5.53 -7.88 -13.36
CA LYS A 767 -6.57 -8.24 -12.38
C LYS A 767 -6.10 -7.99 -10.95
N VAL A 768 -7.00 -7.47 -10.13
CA VAL A 768 -6.83 -7.37 -8.67
C VAL A 768 -7.42 -8.62 -8.02
N VAL A 769 -6.63 -9.30 -7.20
CA VAL A 769 -7.04 -10.54 -6.51
C VAL A 769 -6.83 -10.39 -5.01
N PRO A 770 -7.85 -10.66 -4.17
CA PRO A 770 -7.67 -10.68 -2.72
C PRO A 770 -7.04 -12.01 -2.30
N ARG A 771 -6.10 -11.94 -1.36
CA ARG A 771 -5.45 -13.08 -0.70
C ARG A 771 -5.72 -12.99 0.80
N GLN A 772 -5.83 -14.14 1.45
CA GLN A 772 -6.14 -14.23 2.87
C GLN A 772 -5.00 -14.93 3.61
N ALA A 773 -4.52 -14.28 4.67
CA ALA A 773 -3.61 -14.88 5.65
C ALA A 773 -4.34 -15.00 6.98
N ILE A 774 -4.36 -16.21 7.55
CA ILE A 774 -5.01 -16.50 8.82
C ILE A 774 -3.97 -16.46 9.94
N TYR A 775 -4.24 -15.71 11.01
CA TYR A 775 -3.33 -15.55 12.16
C TYR A 775 -3.91 -16.10 13.48
N LEU A 776 -5.04 -16.81 13.40
CA LEU A 776 -5.76 -17.32 14.57
C LEU A 776 -4.89 -18.19 15.47
N ASP A 777 -3.97 -18.97 14.92
CA ASP A 777 -3.05 -19.83 15.67
C ASP A 777 -2.15 -19.02 16.61
N GLN A 778 -1.61 -17.90 16.14
CA GLN A 778 -0.77 -17.03 16.96
C GLN A 778 -1.58 -16.31 18.03
N ALA A 779 -2.79 -15.84 17.69
CA ALA A 779 -3.68 -15.18 18.63
C ALA A 779 -4.10 -16.11 19.79
N ILE A 780 -4.47 -17.37 19.49
CA ILE A 780 -4.80 -18.36 20.51
C ILE A 780 -3.59 -18.65 21.40
N ASP A 781 -2.41 -18.84 20.82
CA ASP A 781 -1.20 -19.13 21.61
C ASP A 781 -0.85 -17.97 22.55
N HIS A 782 -0.97 -16.72 22.08
CA HIS A 782 -0.81 -15.54 22.92
C HIS A 782 -1.79 -15.55 24.12
N TYR A 783 -3.07 -15.85 23.90
CA TYR A 783 -4.05 -15.90 24.98
C TYR A 783 -3.81 -17.05 25.97
N LEU A 784 -3.35 -18.21 25.49
CA LEU A 784 -2.92 -19.31 26.36
C LEU A 784 -1.76 -18.88 27.26
N ASN A 785 -0.76 -18.20 26.69
CA ASN A 785 0.40 -17.70 27.42
C ASN A 785 0.04 -16.58 28.42
N ALA A 786 -0.99 -15.78 28.11
CA ALA A 786 -1.55 -14.77 29.02
C ALA A 786 -2.41 -15.37 30.15
N GLY A 787 -2.66 -16.69 30.14
CA GLY A 787 -3.45 -17.38 31.16
C GLY A 787 -4.96 -17.16 31.07
N ILE A 788 -5.47 -16.80 29.89
CA ILE A 788 -6.91 -16.66 29.65
C ILE A 788 -7.57 -18.05 29.70
N SER A 789 -8.81 -18.12 30.20
CA SER A 789 -9.48 -19.41 30.38
C SER A 789 -9.83 -20.07 29.05
N CYS A 790 -9.72 -21.40 28.96
CA CYS A 790 -10.09 -22.16 27.76
C CYS A 790 -11.55 -21.92 27.33
N GLN A 791 -12.43 -21.64 28.29
CA GLN A 791 -13.85 -21.35 28.05
C GLN A 791 -14.04 -20.06 27.25
N GLU A 792 -13.31 -19.00 27.60
CA GLU A 792 -13.38 -17.72 26.90
C GLU A 792 -12.82 -17.81 25.48
N ILE A 793 -11.71 -18.53 25.31
CA ILE A 793 -11.07 -18.74 23.99
C ILE A 793 -12.01 -19.53 23.06
N ASP A 794 -12.55 -20.66 23.54
CA ASP A 794 -13.46 -21.49 22.75
C ASP A 794 -14.77 -20.75 22.44
N ALA A 795 -15.36 -20.04 23.40
CA ALA A 795 -16.57 -19.25 23.16
C ALA A 795 -16.38 -18.20 22.05
N ARG A 796 -15.18 -17.61 21.95
CA ARG A 796 -14.87 -16.58 20.94
C ARG A 796 -14.63 -17.16 19.55
N TYR A 797 -13.95 -18.29 19.43
CA TYR A 797 -13.42 -18.76 18.15
C TYR A 797 -14.02 -20.07 17.63
N ARG A 798 -14.80 -20.80 18.42
CA ARG A 798 -15.36 -22.11 18.04
C ARG A 798 -16.20 -22.08 16.76
N SER A 799 -16.87 -20.97 16.48
CA SER A 799 -17.69 -20.78 15.28
C SER A 799 -16.87 -20.68 13.99
N LEU A 800 -15.57 -20.39 14.08
CA LEU A 800 -14.71 -20.20 12.92
C LEU A 800 -14.31 -21.55 12.29
N HIS A 801 -14.43 -21.64 10.96
CA HIS A 801 -14.11 -22.86 10.20
C HIS A 801 -12.66 -23.32 10.39
N HIS A 802 -11.72 -22.40 10.55
CA HIS A 802 -10.29 -22.69 10.67
C HIS A 802 -9.81 -22.82 12.12
N TYR A 803 -10.71 -22.77 13.12
CA TYR A 803 -10.35 -22.93 14.54
C TYR A 803 -9.66 -24.27 14.82
N LYS A 804 -10.25 -25.36 14.34
CA LYS A 804 -9.67 -26.71 14.46
C LYS A 804 -8.27 -26.82 13.86
N PHE A 805 -8.10 -26.29 12.64
CA PHE A 805 -6.81 -26.28 11.96
C PHE A 805 -5.76 -25.45 12.74
N SER A 806 -6.19 -24.37 13.39
CA SER A 806 -5.33 -23.53 14.22
C SER A 806 -4.85 -24.29 15.46
N LEU A 807 -5.73 -25.02 16.16
CA LEU A 807 -5.35 -25.88 17.29
C LEU A 807 -4.35 -26.96 16.87
N GLU A 808 -4.54 -27.57 15.70
CA GLU A 808 -3.60 -28.54 15.12
C GLU A 808 -2.23 -27.93 14.83
N LYS A 809 -2.20 -26.71 14.27
CA LYS A 809 -0.95 -25.99 13.97
C LYS A 809 -0.18 -25.63 15.25
N ILE A 810 -0.87 -25.16 16.29
CA ILE A 810 -0.25 -24.86 17.60
C ILE A 810 0.32 -26.13 18.23
N LEU A 811 -0.46 -27.22 18.25
CA LEU A 811 0.00 -28.50 18.79
C LEU A 811 1.25 -29.00 18.06
N SER A 812 1.24 -28.97 16.72
CA SER A 812 2.38 -29.38 15.90
C SER A 812 3.61 -28.52 16.20
N GLY A 813 3.45 -27.20 16.28
CA GLY A 813 4.52 -26.26 16.61
C GLY A 813 5.15 -26.54 17.97
N LYS A 814 4.35 -26.66 19.04
CA LYS A 814 4.85 -26.92 20.40
C LYS A 814 5.55 -28.27 20.52
N VAL A 815 5.13 -29.26 19.75
CA VAL A 815 5.80 -30.58 19.70
C VAL A 815 7.17 -30.47 19.02
N LEU A 816 7.28 -29.70 17.94
CA LEU A 816 8.56 -29.48 17.25
C LEU A 816 9.57 -28.69 18.11
N THR A 817 9.10 -27.74 18.94
CA THR A 817 9.94 -26.93 19.84
C THR A 817 10.14 -27.53 21.25
N ASN A 818 9.51 -28.67 21.55
CA ASN A 818 9.49 -29.30 22.88
C ASN A 818 8.94 -28.40 24.01
N GLU A 819 7.93 -27.59 23.71
CA GLU A 819 7.25 -26.71 24.66
C GLU A 819 6.19 -27.46 25.52
N PRO A 820 5.79 -26.90 26.67
CA PRO A 820 4.74 -27.49 27.50
C PRO A 820 3.41 -27.63 26.75
N LEU A 821 2.83 -28.84 26.74
CA LEU A 821 1.59 -29.14 26.02
C LEU A 821 0.31 -29.02 26.87
N SER A 822 0.42 -28.80 28.19
CA SER A 822 -0.73 -28.86 29.10
C SER A 822 -1.87 -27.92 28.69
N ASP A 823 -1.53 -26.70 28.31
CA ASP A 823 -2.52 -25.64 28.13
C ASP A 823 -3.27 -25.81 26.81
N ILE A 824 -2.57 -26.23 25.76
CA ILE A 824 -3.18 -26.56 24.47
C ILE A 824 -3.99 -27.86 24.53
N ILE A 825 -3.54 -28.87 25.28
CA ILE A 825 -4.29 -30.11 25.49
C ILE A 825 -5.59 -29.81 26.24
N ASN A 826 -5.56 -29.00 27.30
CA ASN A 826 -6.76 -28.59 28.03
C ASN A 826 -7.78 -27.87 27.12
N LEU A 827 -7.30 -27.04 26.18
CA LEU A 827 -8.16 -26.37 25.20
C LEU A 827 -8.77 -27.36 24.18
N ILE A 828 -7.97 -28.31 23.68
CA ILE A 828 -8.44 -29.37 22.77
C ILE A 828 -9.47 -30.26 23.47
N ASP A 829 -9.22 -30.64 24.73
CA ASP A 829 -10.13 -31.45 25.54
C ASP A 829 -11.45 -30.71 25.78
N TYR A 830 -11.42 -29.38 25.98
CA TYR A 830 -12.63 -28.57 26.10
C TYR A 830 -13.39 -28.44 24.76
N TYR A 831 -12.67 -28.28 23.64
CA TYR A 831 -13.28 -28.27 22.31
C TYR A 831 -14.03 -29.59 22.02
N ASP A 832 -13.47 -30.73 22.42
CA ASP A 832 -14.01 -32.07 22.20
C ASP A 832 -15.31 -32.33 23.00
N GLN A 833 -15.57 -31.58 24.08
CA GLN A 833 -16.81 -31.69 24.88
C GLN A 833 -18.07 -31.16 24.18
N GLY A 834 -17.95 -30.63 22.95
CA GLY A 834 -19.11 -30.11 22.22
C GLY A 834 -19.84 -31.14 21.36
N PRO A 835 -20.70 -30.70 20.42
CA PRO A 835 -21.66 -31.56 19.75
C PRO A 835 -21.05 -32.64 18.82
N LYS A 836 -19.76 -32.56 18.49
CA LYS A 836 -19.00 -33.59 17.75
C LYS A 836 -17.87 -34.12 18.64
N HIS A 837 -17.99 -35.36 19.13
CA HIS A 837 -17.08 -35.98 20.12
C HIS A 837 -15.83 -36.65 19.51
N SER A 838 -15.32 -36.11 18.41
CA SER A 838 -14.17 -36.69 17.69
C SER A 838 -13.13 -35.66 17.25
N GLY A 839 -13.30 -34.41 17.67
CA GLY A 839 -12.43 -33.30 17.31
C GLY A 839 -11.00 -33.50 17.81
N ARG A 840 -10.84 -34.02 19.02
CA ARG A 840 -9.54 -34.32 19.64
C ARG A 840 -8.74 -35.35 18.86
N LEU A 841 -9.40 -36.45 18.49
CA LEU A 841 -8.79 -37.56 17.78
C LEU A 841 -8.27 -37.12 16.40
N GLU A 842 -9.07 -36.34 15.68
CA GLU A 842 -8.69 -35.83 14.37
C GLU A 842 -7.55 -34.80 14.44
N ILE A 843 -7.56 -33.90 15.44
CA ILE A 843 -6.47 -32.93 15.66
C ILE A 843 -5.15 -33.66 15.96
N ILE A 844 -5.16 -34.64 16.86
CA ILE A 844 -3.96 -35.39 17.24
C ILE A 844 -3.46 -36.23 16.06
N SER A 845 -4.36 -36.88 15.31
CA SER A 845 -3.99 -37.67 14.14
C SER A 845 -3.37 -36.83 13.02
N ASN A 846 -3.95 -35.68 12.69
CA ASN A 846 -3.39 -34.78 11.68
C ASN A 846 -2.04 -34.18 12.14
N CYS A 847 -1.88 -33.87 13.43
CA CYS A 847 -0.60 -33.48 14.00
C CYS A 847 0.46 -34.57 13.77
N LEU A 848 0.17 -35.83 14.11
CA LEU A 848 1.06 -36.98 13.90
C LEU A 848 1.45 -37.17 12.43
N ARG A 849 0.55 -36.85 11.49
CA ARG A 849 0.83 -36.88 10.05
C ARG A 849 1.85 -35.83 9.60
N LYS A 850 1.89 -34.67 10.26
CA LYS A 850 2.70 -33.51 9.85
C LYS A 850 4.09 -33.48 10.48
N ILE A 851 4.29 -34.15 11.61
CA ILE A 851 5.56 -34.17 12.34
C ILE A 851 6.38 -35.42 12.02
N GLU A 852 7.71 -35.30 12.05
CA GLU A 852 8.62 -36.42 11.81
C GLU A 852 8.62 -37.41 13.00
N VAL A 853 8.98 -38.68 12.72
CA VAL A 853 8.94 -39.80 13.68
C VAL A 853 9.74 -39.50 14.95
N GLU A 854 10.80 -38.70 14.85
CA GLU A 854 11.68 -38.30 15.96
C GLU A 854 10.95 -37.52 17.06
N HIS A 855 9.88 -36.82 16.71
CA HIS A 855 9.11 -35.98 17.63
C HIS A 855 7.87 -36.70 18.21
N TRP A 856 7.54 -37.91 17.72
CA TRP A 856 6.36 -38.65 18.17
C TRP A 856 6.45 -39.05 19.66
N ASP A 857 7.64 -39.41 20.14
CA ASP A 857 7.87 -39.80 21.53
C ASP A 857 7.50 -38.69 22.52
N TYR A 858 7.80 -37.43 22.18
CA TYR A 858 7.47 -36.28 23.02
C TYR A 858 5.95 -36.11 23.17
N LEU A 859 5.20 -36.26 22.08
CA LEU A 859 3.75 -36.15 22.08
C LEU A 859 3.08 -37.29 22.87
N PHE A 860 3.49 -38.54 22.64
CA PHE A 860 2.92 -39.71 23.32
C PHE A 860 3.19 -39.71 24.83
N THR A 861 4.41 -39.34 25.24
CA THR A 861 4.75 -39.25 26.67
C THR A 861 3.99 -38.16 27.41
N LYS A 862 3.67 -37.04 26.75
CA LYS A 862 2.91 -35.93 27.34
C LYS A 862 1.41 -36.15 27.35
N LEU A 863 0.86 -36.88 26.38
CA LEU A 863 -0.56 -37.21 26.31
C LEU A 863 -0.95 -38.42 27.18
N ASP A 864 0.02 -39.19 27.69
CA ASP A 864 -0.20 -40.51 28.31
C ASP A 864 -0.99 -41.47 27.40
N LEU A 865 -0.73 -41.36 26.09
CA LEU A 865 -1.38 -42.14 25.04
C LEU A 865 -0.34 -42.92 24.25
N THR A 866 -0.72 -44.12 23.81
CA THR A 866 0.06 -44.91 22.86
C THR A 866 -0.65 -44.93 21.50
N PRO A 867 0.06 -45.18 20.39
CA PRO A 867 -0.57 -45.39 19.08
C PRO A 867 -1.70 -46.43 19.12
N ARG A 868 -1.56 -47.45 19.99
CA ARG A 868 -2.57 -48.48 20.24
C ARG A 868 -3.86 -47.92 20.86
N ASN A 869 -3.73 -47.04 21.85
CA ASN A 869 -4.88 -46.40 22.50
C ASN A 869 -5.64 -45.49 21.52
N LEU A 870 -4.93 -44.79 20.63
CA LEU A 870 -5.55 -43.95 19.59
C LEU A 870 -6.29 -44.78 18.54
N LEU A 871 -5.74 -45.93 18.12
CA LEU A 871 -6.43 -46.84 17.20
C LEU A 871 -7.71 -47.43 17.81
N LEU A 872 -7.69 -47.81 19.09
CA LEU A 872 -8.88 -48.27 19.81
C LEU A 872 -9.94 -47.17 19.88
N GLN A 873 -9.55 -45.93 20.17
CA GLN A 873 -10.47 -44.78 20.17
C GLN A 873 -11.08 -44.51 18.78
N CYS A 874 -10.32 -44.66 17.69
CA CYS A 874 -10.87 -44.56 16.34
C CYS A 874 -11.91 -45.63 16.01
N ILE A 875 -11.69 -46.87 16.47
CA ILE A 875 -12.63 -47.98 16.27
C ILE A 875 -13.90 -47.74 17.10
N GLU A 876 -13.78 -47.24 18.32
CA GLU A 876 -14.92 -46.94 19.20
C GLU A 876 -15.74 -45.73 18.71
N GLN A 877 -15.12 -44.77 18.02
CA GLN A 877 -15.76 -43.56 17.49
C GLN A 877 -16.20 -43.67 16.01
N ASP A 878 -15.98 -44.81 15.35
CA ASP A 878 -16.31 -45.08 13.94
C ASP A 878 -15.72 -44.06 12.94
N GLU A 879 -14.50 -43.58 13.21
CA GLU A 879 -13.81 -42.58 12.38
C GLU A 879 -12.87 -43.21 11.34
N ALA A 880 -13.44 -43.85 10.32
CA ALA A 880 -12.69 -44.58 9.29
C ALA A 880 -11.63 -43.74 8.56
N ARG A 881 -11.84 -42.42 8.40
CA ARG A 881 -10.90 -41.51 7.72
C ARG A 881 -9.62 -41.26 8.53
N VAL A 882 -9.75 -41.14 9.86
CA VAL A 882 -8.64 -40.89 10.80
C VAL A 882 -7.84 -42.17 11.04
N LEU A 883 -8.52 -43.32 10.94
CA LEU A 883 -7.96 -44.66 11.11
C LEU A 883 -6.81 -44.97 10.14
N GLY A 884 -6.93 -44.57 8.87
CA GLY A 884 -5.89 -44.82 7.86
C GLY A 884 -4.56 -44.11 8.14
N VAL A 885 -4.62 -42.89 8.68
CA VAL A 885 -3.44 -42.11 9.08
C VAL A 885 -2.77 -42.73 10.31
N LEU A 886 -3.56 -43.09 11.32
CA LEU A 886 -3.04 -43.68 12.56
C LEU A 886 -2.50 -45.10 12.37
N LEU A 887 -3.01 -45.84 11.39
CA LEU A 887 -2.45 -47.13 11.00
C LEU A 887 -1.00 -46.95 10.50
N MET A 888 -0.72 -45.95 9.65
CA MET A 888 0.65 -45.64 9.23
C MET A 888 1.55 -45.22 10.39
N VAL A 889 1.02 -44.47 11.36
CA VAL A 889 1.77 -44.10 12.58
C VAL A 889 2.08 -45.34 13.42
N PHE A 890 1.09 -46.21 13.65
CA PHE A 890 1.24 -47.45 14.40
C PHE A 890 2.27 -48.40 13.77
N LEU A 891 2.28 -48.52 12.45
CA LEU A 891 3.21 -49.38 11.73
C LEU A 891 4.66 -48.89 11.73
N ASN A 892 4.87 -47.57 11.87
CA ASN A 892 6.20 -46.95 11.83
C ASN A 892 6.76 -46.57 13.22
N TYR A 893 5.98 -46.73 14.29
CA TYR A 893 6.40 -46.36 15.64
C TYR A 893 7.15 -47.51 16.35
N ASP A 894 8.48 -47.40 16.44
CA ASP A 894 9.31 -48.29 17.24
C ASP A 894 9.32 -47.83 18.72
N GLY A 895 8.37 -48.31 19.52
CA GLY A 895 8.30 -48.05 20.97
C GLY A 895 9.48 -48.61 21.80
N SER A 896 10.51 -49.18 21.16
CA SER A 896 11.64 -49.87 21.78
C SER A 896 12.77 -48.93 22.26
N LYS A 897 12.68 -47.61 22.05
CA LYS A 897 13.68 -46.63 22.53
C LYS A 897 13.46 -46.16 23.99
N GLN A 898 12.48 -46.70 24.70
CA GLN A 898 12.16 -46.28 26.09
C GLN A 898 13.15 -46.73 27.20
N ASN A 899 14.27 -47.42 26.91
CA ASN A 899 15.19 -47.91 27.95
C ASN A 899 16.63 -47.34 27.92
N GLY A 900 16.83 -46.13 27.36
CA GLY A 900 18.17 -45.52 27.28
C GLY A 900 18.57 -44.55 28.39
N PHE A 901 17.62 -43.97 29.14
CA PHE A 901 17.89 -42.84 30.05
C PHE A 901 17.37 -43.06 31.47
N LEU A 902 17.84 -44.11 32.14
CA LEU A 902 17.77 -44.24 33.60
C LEU A 902 18.90 -45.15 34.10
N ASN A 903 20.08 -44.56 34.33
CA ASN A 903 20.98 -44.89 35.45
C ASN A 903 22.26 -44.04 35.40
N ASN A 904 22.16 -42.80 35.85
CA ASN A 904 23.31 -42.08 36.41
C ASN A 904 23.22 -42.12 37.93
N SER A 905 23.64 -43.25 38.52
CA SER A 905 24.16 -43.26 39.88
C SER A 905 25.13 -44.42 40.07
N SER A 906 26.42 -44.17 39.86
CA SER A 906 27.47 -44.70 40.73
C SER A 906 28.80 -44.03 40.41
N ASN A 907 29.18 -43.18 41.35
CA ASN A 907 30.55 -42.77 41.56
C ASN A 907 31.43 -44.01 41.85
N GLN A 908 32.67 -43.89 41.39
CA GLN A 908 33.89 -44.43 41.96
C GLN A 908 34.27 -45.91 41.75
N ASN A 909 35.45 -46.01 41.13
CA ASN A 909 36.61 -46.80 41.52
C ASN A 909 36.99 -48.03 40.69
N GLU A 910 38.17 -47.84 40.09
CA GLU A 910 39.31 -48.75 40.16
C GLU A 910 39.39 -49.92 39.16
N ASN A 911 40.24 -49.64 38.16
CA ASN A 911 41.53 -50.32 37.97
C ASN A 911 41.60 -51.66 37.21
N ILE A 912 42.54 -51.61 36.26
CA ILE A 912 43.47 -52.66 35.80
C ILE A 912 42.93 -53.57 34.70
N LYS A 913 43.25 -53.29 33.43
CA LYS A 913 44.50 -53.54 32.68
C LYS A 913 44.72 -55.00 32.23
N LYS A 914 44.99 -55.08 30.92
CA LYS A 914 45.88 -55.99 30.16
C LYS A 914 45.24 -57.25 29.56
N SER A 915 45.02 -57.23 28.24
CA SER A 915 45.94 -57.66 27.16
C SER A 915 45.93 -59.19 26.98
N LYS A 916 45.62 -59.79 25.84
CA LYS A 916 46.34 -59.88 24.54
C LYS A 916 45.65 -61.10 23.87
N LYS A 917 45.33 -61.22 22.57
CA LYS A 917 46.22 -61.31 21.40
C LYS A 917 45.37 -61.70 20.16
N LYS A 918 45.69 -61.04 19.04
CA LYS A 918 45.85 -61.55 17.65
C LYS A 918 44.67 -62.19 16.90
N SER A 919 44.21 -61.37 15.95
CA SER A 919 43.74 -61.61 14.56
C SER A 919 43.78 -63.01 13.93
N LYS A 920 42.72 -63.33 13.18
CA LYS A 920 42.75 -63.53 11.71
C LYS A 920 41.35 -63.69 11.08
N ASN A 921 41.21 -63.10 9.89
CA ASN A 921 40.09 -63.02 8.94
C ASN A 921 39.16 -64.25 8.78
N ARG A 922 37.85 -63.99 8.59
CA ARG A 922 37.01 -64.56 7.50
C ARG A 922 35.65 -63.85 7.38
N LYS A 923 35.17 -63.78 6.13
CA LYS A 923 33.92 -63.16 5.65
C LYS A 923 32.65 -63.93 6.11
N GLN A 924 31.56 -63.17 6.25
CA GLN A 924 30.12 -63.49 6.02
C GLN A 924 29.55 -64.77 6.64
N ASP A 925 28.66 -64.61 7.63
CA ASP A 925 27.20 -64.83 7.48
C ASP A 925 26.45 -64.46 8.79
N PRO A 926 25.10 -64.29 8.77
CA PRO A 926 24.36 -63.30 9.55
C PRO A 926 23.94 -63.83 10.93
N LEU A 927 23.94 -62.95 11.93
CA LEU A 927 23.23 -63.15 13.19
C LEU A 927 22.11 -62.12 13.26
N LEU A 928 20.89 -62.65 13.13
CA LEU A 928 19.63 -61.95 13.31
C LEU A 928 19.64 -61.17 14.63
N GLU A 929 19.51 -59.85 14.54
CA GLU A 929 18.90 -59.06 15.62
C GLU A 929 17.38 -59.10 15.41
N SER A 930 16.76 -60.11 16.01
CA SER A 930 15.32 -60.16 16.23
C SER A 930 14.96 -59.12 17.30
N GLY A 931 14.37 -57.99 16.88
CA GLY A 931 13.99 -56.93 17.83
C GLY A 931 13.21 -55.78 17.22
N SER A 932 12.17 -56.07 16.42
CA SER A 932 11.14 -55.08 16.02
C SER A 932 9.74 -55.71 15.89
N ILE A 933 9.64 -57.04 15.69
CA ILE A 933 8.36 -57.71 15.39
C ILE A 933 7.60 -58.25 16.62
N SER A 934 8.23 -58.31 17.81
CA SER A 934 7.62 -58.99 18.98
C SER A 934 6.48 -58.22 19.66
N THR A 935 6.36 -56.92 19.47
CA THR A 935 5.22 -56.12 19.96
C THR A 935 4.01 -56.17 19.01
N VAL A 936 4.24 -56.37 17.71
CA VAL A 936 3.18 -56.47 16.68
C VAL A 936 2.37 -57.77 16.82
N LEU A 937 2.96 -58.82 17.40
CA LEU A 937 2.33 -60.14 17.59
C LEU A 937 1.17 -60.17 18.62
N ASN A 938 0.88 -59.08 19.34
CA ASN A 938 -0.26 -58.99 20.27
C ASN A 938 -1.48 -58.22 19.72
N ASP A 939 -1.44 -57.73 18.48
CA ASP A 939 -2.46 -56.84 17.91
C ASP A 939 -3.13 -57.37 16.63
N GLU A 940 -3.11 -58.70 16.43
CA GLU A 940 -3.76 -59.41 15.32
C GLU A 940 -5.27 -59.12 15.21
N ASP A 941 -5.99 -59.17 16.33
CA ASP A 941 -7.43 -58.91 16.40
C ASP A 941 -7.77 -57.44 16.14
N LEU A 942 -6.89 -56.52 16.56
CA LEU A 942 -7.06 -55.09 16.32
C LEU A 942 -6.96 -54.80 14.81
N MET A 943 -5.96 -55.34 14.11
CA MET A 943 -5.82 -55.15 12.66
C MET A 943 -6.98 -55.74 11.86
N LEU A 944 -7.56 -56.86 12.31
CA LEU A 944 -8.77 -57.43 11.71
C LEU A 944 -10.02 -56.57 11.96
N GLN A 945 -10.14 -55.91 13.11
CA GLN A 945 -11.22 -54.96 13.40
C GLN A 945 -11.10 -53.70 12.55
N VAL A 946 -9.89 -53.15 12.40
CA VAL A 946 -9.60 -52.02 11.49
C VAL A 946 -9.97 -52.38 10.05
N LEU A 947 -9.59 -53.57 9.59
CA LEU A 947 -9.92 -54.04 8.24
C LEU A 947 -11.43 -54.18 8.02
N ARG A 948 -12.18 -54.69 9.01
CA ARG A 948 -13.65 -54.76 8.93
C ARG A 948 -14.28 -53.38 8.80
N LEU A 949 -13.86 -52.43 9.63
CA LEU A 949 -14.36 -51.06 9.59
C LEU A 949 -14.14 -50.43 8.21
N LEU A 950 -12.91 -50.49 7.69
CA LEU A 950 -12.56 -49.92 6.38
C LEU A 950 -13.36 -50.54 5.23
N VAL A 951 -13.59 -51.86 5.26
CA VAL A 951 -14.39 -52.56 4.24
C VAL A 951 -15.88 -52.20 4.35
N ASP A 952 -16.43 -52.14 5.55
CA ASP A 952 -17.83 -51.76 5.78
C ASP A 952 -18.09 -50.30 5.37
N THR A 953 -17.15 -49.38 5.64
CA THR A 953 -17.23 -47.98 5.18
C THR A 953 -17.07 -47.86 3.66
N ALA A 954 -16.16 -48.63 3.06
CA ALA A 954 -15.98 -48.64 1.60
C ALA A 954 -17.21 -49.19 0.87
N ALA A 955 -17.88 -50.19 1.44
CA ALA A 955 -19.08 -50.81 0.90
C ALA A 955 -20.34 -49.92 1.06
N SER A 956 -20.38 -49.07 2.07
CA SER A 956 -21.51 -48.18 2.38
C SER A 956 -21.37 -46.75 1.82
N SER A 957 -20.20 -46.36 1.32
CA SER A 957 -19.97 -45.01 0.77
C SER A 957 -20.72 -44.77 -0.55
N SER A 958 -21.39 -43.63 -0.66
CA SER A 958 -22.12 -43.20 -1.87
C SER A 958 -21.24 -42.51 -2.92
N GLU A 959 -20.02 -42.09 -2.55
CA GLU A 959 -19.09 -41.41 -3.46
C GLU A 959 -17.99 -42.38 -3.95
N PRO A 960 -17.80 -42.54 -5.28
CA PRO A 960 -16.88 -43.54 -5.82
C PRO A 960 -15.39 -43.23 -5.54
N GLU A 961 -15.01 -41.96 -5.39
CA GLU A 961 -13.64 -41.57 -5.05
C GLU A 961 -13.29 -41.95 -3.61
N GLN A 962 -14.17 -41.66 -2.65
CA GLN A 962 -13.99 -42.02 -1.25
C GLN A 962 -13.97 -43.54 -1.06
N ALA A 963 -14.90 -44.27 -1.69
CA ALA A 963 -14.94 -45.72 -1.63
C ALA A 963 -13.61 -46.33 -2.13
N ARG A 964 -13.04 -45.78 -3.21
CA ARG A 964 -11.76 -46.23 -3.76
C ARG A 964 -10.59 -46.03 -2.78
N GLU A 965 -10.51 -44.89 -2.08
CA GLU A 965 -9.47 -44.65 -1.08
C GLU A 965 -9.55 -45.68 0.06
N PHE A 966 -10.75 -45.97 0.58
CA PHE A 966 -10.93 -46.97 1.64
C PHE A 966 -10.60 -48.39 1.18
N TRP A 967 -10.93 -48.75 -0.07
CA TRP A 967 -10.52 -50.02 -0.67
C TRP A 967 -8.99 -50.10 -0.83
N ASP A 968 -8.34 -49.06 -1.33
CA ASP A 968 -6.88 -49.04 -1.50
C ASP A 968 -6.16 -49.18 -0.14
N MET A 969 -6.64 -48.51 0.91
CA MET A 969 -6.13 -48.67 2.28
C MET A 969 -6.36 -50.09 2.83
N SER A 970 -7.54 -50.67 2.58
CA SER A 970 -7.85 -52.05 2.96
C SER A 970 -6.90 -53.05 2.30
N PHE A 971 -6.60 -52.85 1.01
CA PHE A 971 -5.64 -53.70 0.28
C PHE A 971 -4.19 -53.50 0.77
N GLN A 972 -3.79 -52.29 1.14
CA GLN A 972 -2.47 -52.04 1.74
C GLN A 972 -2.32 -52.76 3.08
N LEU A 973 -3.33 -52.68 3.95
CA LEU A 973 -3.35 -53.39 5.22
C LEU A 973 -3.29 -54.91 5.01
N VAL A 974 -4.01 -55.46 4.03
CA VAL A 974 -3.94 -56.89 3.68
C VAL A 974 -2.59 -57.30 3.13
N ARG A 975 -1.93 -56.45 2.33
CA ARG A 975 -0.54 -56.68 1.88
C ARG A 975 0.45 -56.68 3.05
N PHE A 976 0.24 -55.82 4.03
CA PHE A 976 1.05 -55.78 5.25
C PHE A 976 0.82 -57.03 6.12
N ILE A 977 -0.45 -57.43 6.33
CA ILE A 977 -0.81 -58.69 6.98
C ILE A 977 -0.17 -59.88 6.25
N HIS A 978 -0.12 -59.87 4.92
CA HIS A 978 0.55 -60.90 4.11
C HIS A 978 2.06 -60.96 4.36
N ALA A 979 2.72 -59.80 4.47
CA ALA A 979 4.15 -59.74 4.78
C ALA A 979 4.43 -60.30 6.20
N LEU A 980 3.60 -59.95 7.19
CA LEU A 980 3.68 -60.49 8.54
C LEU A 980 3.39 -62.00 8.62
N ASP A 981 2.38 -62.49 7.89
CA ASP A 981 2.03 -63.92 7.83
C ASP A 981 3.18 -64.76 7.22
N ASN A 982 3.90 -64.21 6.24
CA ASN A 982 5.04 -64.86 5.60
C ASN A 982 6.26 -64.98 6.54
N GLU A 983 6.45 -64.03 7.45
CA GLU A 983 7.54 -64.07 8.43
C GLU A 983 7.20 -64.94 9.66
N ASN A 984 5.94 -64.98 10.09
CA ASN A 984 5.53 -65.59 11.38
C ASN A 984 4.65 -66.86 11.28
N LYS A 985 4.26 -67.32 10.08
CA LYS A 985 3.41 -68.51 9.84
C LYS A 985 2.07 -68.51 10.60
N THR A 986 1.39 -67.38 10.62
CA THR A 986 0.04 -67.20 11.18
C THR A 986 -1.04 -67.51 10.13
N SER A 987 -2.33 -67.58 10.53
CA SER A 987 -3.48 -67.80 9.62
C SER A 987 -4.29 -66.52 9.37
N LEU A 988 -3.66 -65.36 9.53
CA LEU A 988 -4.33 -64.06 9.56
C LEU A 988 -4.81 -63.65 8.18
N ILE A 989 -4.05 -63.95 7.13
CA ILE A 989 -4.42 -63.63 5.76
C ILE A 989 -5.73 -64.31 5.36
N GLN A 990 -5.95 -65.55 5.78
CA GLN A 990 -7.17 -66.28 5.45
C GLN A 990 -8.41 -65.62 6.06
N ARG A 991 -8.26 -65.07 7.28
CA ARG A 991 -9.33 -64.31 7.96
C ARG A 991 -9.51 -62.91 7.36
N ALA A 992 -8.43 -62.23 7.00
CA ALA A 992 -8.47 -60.91 6.37
C ALA A 992 -9.11 -60.97 4.97
N VAL A 993 -8.80 -62.00 4.18
CA VAL A 993 -9.40 -62.22 2.85
C VAL A 993 -10.89 -62.59 2.95
N GLN A 994 -11.32 -63.28 4.02
CA GLN A 994 -12.73 -63.52 4.31
C GLN A 994 -13.52 -62.26 4.69
N ILE A 995 -12.85 -61.19 5.10
CA ILE A 995 -13.49 -59.91 5.42
C ILE A 995 -13.67 -59.07 4.14
N LEU A 996 -12.79 -59.21 3.15
CA LEU A 996 -12.86 -58.51 1.85
C LEU A 996 -13.95 -59.03 0.90
N GLY A 997 -14.42 -60.27 1.09
CA GLY A 997 -15.38 -60.94 0.20
C GLY A 997 -16.68 -61.24 0.93
#